data_AF-A0A1G8S410-F1
#
_entry.id   AF-A0A1G8S410-F1
#
_cell.length_a   1.000
_cell.length_b   1.000
_cell.length_c   1.000
_cell.angle_alpha   90.00
_cell.angle_beta   90.00
_cell.angle_gamma   90.00
#
_symmetry.space_group_name_H-M   'P 1'
#
loop_
_entity.id
_entity.type
_entity.pdbx_description
1 polymer ?
#
loop_
_entity_poly.entity_id
_entity_poly.type
_entity_poly.pdbx_seq_one_letter_code
_entity_poly.pdbx_strand_id
1 'polypeptide(L)'
;MESQRLVSVVIAVCQTEYLDAALQSVIEQTYPGIEIVICDDTLGGVAQSIVGLYQSSCPWPIRYVRNERRLGEAASLIRGVNEASGGYIKWLTDSATLAPDCIEQMVEALSAQPQASLVSAARHWIDADGVPLGENLLTRLRFAVPTLLNGADVVAFLGEFTCNFIGELSSVMCRRADLVALGNDLFSLNGQPLDALKDLAMYAQLLQRGDLLLLPALLSNTRIAPKNFVDQGIETAGVETESAHQFHRLIREAGWGSPSLENGRIRVRAASTRGPFSEFDLLAQLSTPLPQRLTPEQVQAWLDFRMLTAQERTHISEHLVQAGIPRLLIVVQNSHPSTERAQRTLDSLSSLDTLGDTLQVVVLCETNLPLTPAPGITLSQRINNGTNIAQALNPIVDTYHFDWMIVIEAGTQFTPFGLTACALKLIESPDRRAAFADEMHRSPKGELSSAMRPDFNLDYLLSYPLLTAGHWLFSRQMLLDMGGFDPQFCDATQFALILRWIEREGAGQILHIREPILICDTPLALENTLEIAALKRHLKVRGYPDASVLQTLARRYHVLYGHTEAPLVSIIIPTKDQLPLIQRCVETLLHKTRYPHYELLIVDNDSSTPEALAWLAAVEAQGSDRVRVLRYPYPFNYSRINNVAATHAKGEYLVLLNNDTAIVHERWLDEMLNHALRPEVGIVGAKLLFPTGRLQHAGVRLGMDGPAGHPQLGEPHFIQGYMQRTQVDQNLSAVTAACLMIRRSVYEEVGGLDETFVVSYNDVDLCLKVGERGYLTVWTPHAVLIHEGNVSQNSVDTATQQAKNTRFLGEQLSMYAKWLPRLADDPAFNTHLSFDLPSVELEVGLRQVWRPLYWQQRPNVLAYTDVASASPQERVIAPFEHLQRSGRVNGLLSGHRLSVLQQARFKPDTIVFQADLDDEHLRTLALAKVQAGSFVVLDLNNVQLASEDPHDAFSFSARHVELLKKSVQLADRVIAATPLLADLAREFHPDVRLLPSRLPTDRWGKQAPRQVPHHTPRVGLVSDHWQAEDLRLIIPVIQHLADEVEWVVMGDHTDVLRAYIRERYALPNADAYPAAIAGLNLDLALLPAADNLFNACKSNINLLQLGSCGVPVVCSDVRAYEGPFQVTRVADSLSAWIDAIRLHTQDPAFATLSGDRLREQVLRDGMLDDAALQSWQSAWLR
;
A
#
# COMPACT_ATOMS: atom_id res chain seq x y z
N MET A 1 30.50 33.62 -34.80
CA MET A 1 30.85 32.34 -34.13
C MET A 1 30.65 32.42 -32.62
N GLU A 2 31.04 33.51 -31.93
CA GLU A 2 30.79 33.67 -30.48
C GLU A 2 29.29 33.68 -30.10
N SER A 3 28.41 34.35 -30.86
CA SER A 3 26.97 34.35 -30.54
C SER A 3 26.27 32.98 -30.69
N GLN A 4 26.85 32.05 -31.47
CA GLN A 4 26.32 30.69 -31.61
C GLN A 4 26.67 29.79 -30.41
N ARG A 5 27.60 30.22 -29.55
CA ARG A 5 27.98 29.53 -28.31
C ARG A 5 27.39 30.20 -27.06
N LEU A 6 26.77 31.36 -27.17
CA LEU A 6 26.15 32.01 -26.01
C LEU A 6 24.78 31.35 -25.72
N VAL A 7 24.53 31.04 -24.46
CA VAL A 7 23.24 30.52 -23.95
C VAL A 7 22.56 31.60 -23.12
N SER A 8 21.31 31.91 -23.44
CA SER A 8 20.49 32.79 -22.60
C SER A 8 19.64 31.96 -21.66
N VAL A 9 19.87 32.11 -20.36
CA VAL A 9 19.01 31.53 -19.32
C VAL A 9 17.86 32.50 -19.07
N VAL A 10 16.66 32.16 -19.54
CA VAL A 10 15.47 33.01 -19.45
C VAL A 10 14.65 32.61 -18.22
N ILE A 11 14.45 33.58 -17.31
CA ILE A 11 13.73 33.41 -16.05
C ILE A 11 12.53 34.35 -16.02
N ALA A 12 11.32 33.79 -15.91
CA ALA A 12 10.13 34.56 -15.57
C ALA A 12 9.87 34.46 -14.06
N VAL A 13 9.87 35.60 -13.37
CA VAL A 13 9.67 35.66 -11.92
C VAL A 13 8.23 36.06 -11.63
N CYS A 14 7.42 35.09 -11.18
CA CYS A 14 6.04 35.31 -10.75
C CYS A 14 5.92 35.28 -9.21
N GLN A 15 6.86 34.60 -8.56
CA GLN A 15 7.02 34.49 -7.10
C GLN A 15 8.51 34.62 -6.74
N THR A 16 8.80 35.03 -5.51
CA THR A 16 10.19 35.33 -5.09
C THR A 16 10.76 34.38 -4.05
N GLU A 17 9.95 33.43 -3.55
CA GLU A 17 10.29 32.57 -2.42
C GLU A 17 11.55 31.72 -2.67
N TYR A 18 11.71 31.23 -3.91
CA TYR A 18 12.80 30.31 -4.29
C TYR A 18 13.74 30.88 -5.35
N LEU A 19 13.59 32.16 -5.71
CA LEU A 19 14.37 32.80 -6.78
C LEU A 19 15.88 32.77 -6.49
N ASP A 20 16.25 32.86 -5.21
CA ASP A 20 17.63 32.78 -4.74
C ASP A 20 18.30 31.46 -5.14
N ALA A 21 17.65 30.33 -4.85
CA ALA A 21 18.12 28.99 -5.20
C ALA A 21 18.19 28.78 -6.72
N ALA A 22 17.21 29.30 -7.46
CA ALA A 22 17.20 29.24 -8.91
C ALA A 22 18.41 29.97 -9.51
N LEU A 23 18.67 31.21 -9.10
CA LEU A 23 19.82 32.00 -9.56
C LEU A 23 21.16 31.37 -9.20
N GLN A 24 21.29 30.88 -7.96
CA GLN A 24 22.50 30.19 -7.51
C GLN A 24 22.82 28.99 -8.40
N SER A 25 21.82 28.19 -8.78
CA SER A 25 22.03 27.04 -9.66
C SER A 25 22.51 27.39 -11.08
N VAL A 26 22.24 28.61 -11.56
CA VAL A 26 22.76 29.13 -12.83
C VAL A 26 24.20 29.63 -12.69
N ILE A 27 24.53 30.23 -11.55
CA ILE A 27 25.88 30.71 -11.25
C ILE A 27 26.87 29.55 -11.14
N GLU A 28 26.41 28.40 -10.66
CA GLU A 28 27.20 27.17 -10.53
C GLU A 28 27.43 26.43 -11.85
N GLN A 29 26.91 26.92 -12.98
CA GLN A 29 27.04 26.26 -14.28
C GLN A 29 28.49 26.23 -14.78
N THR A 30 28.93 25.10 -15.32
CA THR A 30 30.28 24.90 -15.87
C THR A 30 30.48 25.52 -17.26
N TYR A 31 29.39 25.85 -17.96
CA TYR A 31 29.44 26.32 -19.33
C TYR A 31 29.96 27.77 -19.43
N PRO A 32 30.97 28.06 -20.27
CA PRO A 32 31.69 29.33 -20.23
C PRO A 32 30.96 30.53 -20.89
N GLY A 33 29.81 30.30 -21.52
CA GLY A 33 29.12 31.31 -22.34
C GLY A 33 27.65 31.46 -21.96
N ILE A 34 27.36 32.11 -20.84
CA ILE A 34 26.00 32.31 -20.33
C ILE A 34 25.66 33.81 -20.25
N GLU A 35 24.41 34.16 -20.52
CA GLU A 35 23.77 35.38 -20.03
C GLU A 35 22.46 35.02 -19.31
N ILE A 36 22.08 35.80 -18.29
CA ILE A 36 20.86 35.56 -17.51
C ILE A 36 19.86 36.67 -17.84
N VAL A 37 18.68 36.33 -18.35
CA VAL A 37 17.62 37.27 -18.70
C VAL A 37 16.44 37.06 -17.76
N ILE A 38 16.23 38.02 -16.86
CA ILE A 38 15.20 37.94 -15.81
C ILE A 38 14.06 38.89 -16.16
N CYS A 39 12.87 38.34 -16.38
CA CYS A 39 11.64 39.08 -16.56
C CYS A 39 10.81 39.03 -15.27
N ASP A 40 10.79 40.14 -14.54
CA ASP A 40 10.08 40.25 -13.26
C ASP A 40 8.63 40.70 -13.45
N ASP A 41 7.69 39.81 -13.15
CA ASP A 41 6.25 40.05 -13.18
C ASP A 41 5.66 40.30 -11.76
N THR A 42 6.51 40.45 -10.75
CA THR A 42 6.09 40.66 -9.36
C THR A 42 5.83 42.13 -9.03
N LEU A 43 4.96 42.37 -8.04
CA LEU A 43 4.61 43.73 -7.59
C LEU A 43 5.54 44.26 -6.48
N GLY A 44 6.27 43.37 -5.79
CA GLY A 44 6.87 43.66 -4.47
C GLY A 44 8.30 44.19 -4.43
N GLY A 45 9.00 44.36 -5.56
CA GLY A 45 10.40 44.83 -5.58
C GLY A 45 11.43 43.84 -4.99
N VAL A 46 10.98 42.80 -4.29
CA VAL A 46 11.80 41.74 -3.69
C VAL A 46 12.70 41.05 -4.72
N ALA A 47 12.16 40.73 -5.91
CA ALA A 47 12.95 40.13 -6.98
C ALA A 47 14.14 41.02 -7.40
N GLN A 48 13.92 42.33 -7.49
CA GLN A 48 14.98 43.30 -7.78
C GLN A 48 16.07 43.29 -6.71
N SER A 49 15.67 43.20 -5.43
CA SER A 49 16.62 43.11 -4.31
C SER A 49 17.44 41.83 -4.37
N ILE A 50 16.81 40.67 -4.60
CA ILE A 50 17.50 39.38 -4.73
C ILE A 50 18.50 39.44 -5.89
N VAL A 51 18.07 39.89 -7.07
CA VAL A 51 18.95 40.00 -8.25
C VAL A 51 20.12 40.97 -7.99
N GLY A 52 19.87 42.06 -7.27
CA GLY A 52 20.90 43.03 -6.89
C GLY A 52 22.01 42.43 -6.02
N LEU A 53 21.74 41.39 -5.23
CA LEU A 53 22.74 40.67 -4.42
C LEU A 53 23.74 39.90 -5.29
N TYR A 54 23.29 39.40 -6.45
CA TYR A 54 24.10 38.58 -7.36
C TYR A 54 24.77 39.38 -8.47
N GLN A 55 24.30 40.59 -8.76
CA GLN A 55 24.75 41.34 -9.94
C GLN A 55 26.26 41.67 -9.94
N SER A 56 26.89 41.75 -8.76
CA SER A 56 28.33 42.00 -8.61
C SER A 56 29.20 40.74 -8.48
N SER A 57 28.61 39.61 -8.06
CA SER A 57 29.29 38.34 -7.80
C SER A 57 29.07 37.29 -8.88
N CYS A 58 28.07 37.47 -9.74
CA CYS A 58 27.74 36.54 -10.82
C CYS A 58 28.84 36.58 -11.92
N PRO A 59 29.36 35.42 -12.35
CA PRO A 59 30.35 35.34 -13.43
C PRO A 59 29.77 35.74 -14.80
N TRP A 60 28.44 35.77 -14.92
CA TRP A 60 27.70 36.00 -16.16
C TRP A 60 26.91 37.30 -16.13
N PRO A 61 26.72 38.00 -17.27
CA PRO A 61 25.88 39.18 -17.33
C PRO A 61 24.43 38.86 -16.97
N ILE A 62 23.87 39.63 -16.02
CA ILE A 62 22.45 39.57 -15.65
C ILE A 62 21.71 40.77 -16.25
N ARG A 63 20.74 40.49 -17.09
CA ARG A 63 19.79 41.45 -17.66
C ARG A 63 18.46 41.34 -16.93
N TYR A 64 18.19 42.29 -16.05
CA TYR A 64 16.94 42.37 -15.31
C TYR A 64 15.95 43.34 -15.98
N VAL A 65 14.75 42.85 -16.24
CA VAL A 65 13.69 43.58 -16.93
C VAL A 65 12.39 43.42 -16.14
N ARG A 66 11.89 44.52 -15.57
CA ARG A 66 10.61 44.51 -14.84
C ARG A 66 9.45 44.82 -15.79
N ASN A 67 8.34 44.10 -15.64
CA ASN A 67 7.09 44.40 -16.32
C ASN A 67 6.36 45.56 -15.63
N GLU A 68 5.86 46.53 -16.41
CA GLU A 68 5.12 47.69 -15.88
C GLU A 68 3.77 47.28 -15.26
N ARG A 69 3.20 46.17 -15.74
CA ARG A 69 1.96 45.54 -15.26
C ARG A 69 2.16 44.03 -15.27
N ARG A 70 1.39 43.30 -14.46
CA ARG A 70 1.38 41.82 -14.50
C ARG A 70 0.96 41.34 -15.89
N LEU A 71 1.87 40.70 -16.60
CA LEU A 71 1.65 40.10 -17.92
C LEU A 71 1.29 38.62 -17.82
N GLY A 72 1.59 37.98 -16.70
CA GLY A 72 1.57 36.52 -16.56
C GLY A 72 2.88 35.89 -17.05
N GLU A 73 3.08 34.64 -16.66
CA GLU A 73 4.32 33.91 -16.90
C GLU A 73 4.62 33.72 -18.40
N ALA A 74 3.64 33.28 -19.19
CA ALA A 74 3.81 33.01 -20.63
C ALA A 74 4.27 34.25 -21.41
N ALA A 75 3.61 35.40 -21.20
CA ALA A 75 3.99 36.66 -21.84
C ALA A 75 5.35 37.17 -21.34
N SER A 76 5.69 36.94 -20.07
CA SER A 76 7.00 37.27 -19.51
C SER A 76 8.13 36.44 -20.13
N LEU A 77 7.88 35.15 -20.36
CA LEU A 77 8.81 34.25 -21.05
C LEU A 77 9.01 34.66 -22.53
N ILE A 78 7.93 35.01 -23.25
CA ILE A 78 8.02 35.54 -24.63
C ILE A 78 8.87 36.82 -24.66
N ARG A 79 8.66 37.74 -23.70
CA ARG A 79 9.49 38.94 -23.56
C ARG A 79 10.96 38.54 -23.32
N GLY A 80 11.22 37.58 -22.44
CA GLY A 80 12.56 37.08 -22.16
C GLY A 80 13.29 36.54 -23.40
N VAL A 81 12.62 35.78 -24.26
CA VAL A 81 13.18 35.29 -25.53
C VAL A 81 13.54 36.45 -26.48
N ASN A 82 12.70 37.48 -26.54
CA ASN A 82 12.96 38.66 -27.36
C ASN A 82 14.16 39.47 -26.84
N GLU A 83 14.35 39.51 -25.52
CA GLU A 83 15.45 40.21 -24.87
C GLU A 83 16.76 39.40 -24.81
N ALA A 84 16.69 38.09 -25.05
CA ALA A 84 17.84 37.21 -25.16
C ALA A 84 18.67 37.46 -26.43
N SER A 85 19.98 37.29 -26.34
CA SER A 85 20.98 37.44 -27.40
C SER A 85 21.73 36.15 -27.75
N GLY A 86 21.62 35.11 -26.92
CA GLY A 86 22.22 33.80 -27.11
C GLY A 86 21.65 32.99 -28.26
N GLY A 87 22.46 32.08 -28.82
CA GLY A 87 22.04 31.14 -29.86
C GLY A 87 21.08 30.06 -29.35
N TYR A 88 21.16 29.75 -28.07
CA TYR A 88 20.30 28.79 -27.37
C TYR A 88 19.54 29.47 -26.23
N ILE A 89 18.32 29.01 -25.97
CA ILE A 89 17.53 29.38 -24.79
C ILE A 89 17.49 28.19 -23.84
N LYS A 90 17.95 28.42 -22.61
CA LYS A 90 17.67 27.54 -21.46
C LYS A 90 16.60 28.22 -20.62
N TRP A 91 15.51 27.53 -20.36
CA TRP A 91 14.46 28.05 -19.49
C TRP A 91 14.78 27.73 -18.04
N LEU A 92 14.35 28.60 -17.13
CA LEU A 92 14.36 28.33 -15.70
C LEU A 92 13.20 29.05 -15.03
N THR A 93 12.35 28.30 -14.33
CA THR A 93 11.30 28.88 -13.49
C THR A 93 11.87 29.38 -12.17
N ASP A 94 11.18 30.31 -11.50
CA ASP A 94 11.58 30.90 -10.21
C ASP A 94 11.64 29.92 -9.02
N SER A 95 11.27 28.66 -9.24
CA SER A 95 11.18 27.59 -8.24
C SER A 95 11.96 26.33 -8.61
N ALA A 96 12.61 26.28 -9.78
CA ALA A 96 13.42 25.15 -10.23
C ALA A 96 14.92 25.41 -10.03
N THR A 97 15.73 24.34 -10.06
CA THR A 97 17.19 24.41 -10.03
C THR A 97 17.83 23.52 -11.10
N LEU A 98 19.04 23.86 -11.53
CA LEU A 98 19.81 23.12 -12.54
C LEU A 98 21.01 22.41 -11.91
N ALA A 99 21.37 21.23 -12.45
CA ALA A 99 22.65 20.58 -12.12
C ALA A 99 23.84 21.36 -12.71
N PRO A 100 25.04 21.37 -12.08
CA PRO A 100 26.16 22.22 -12.51
C PRO A 100 26.60 22.07 -13.98
N ASP A 101 26.42 20.91 -14.59
CA ASP A 101 26.79 20.61 -15.96
C ASP A 101 25.59 20.60 -16.93
N CYS A 102 24.42 21.07 -16.50
CA CYS A 102 23.18 21.05 -17.29
C CYS A 102 23.33 21.75 -18.64
N ILE A 103 23.81 22.99 -18.65
CA ILE A 103 23.89 23.78 -19.88
C ILE A 103 24.94 23.19 -20.84
N GLU A 104 26.08 22.77 -20.31
CA GLU A 104 27.17 22.18 -21.09
C GLU A 104 26.71 20.94 -21.86
N GLN A 105 26.09 19.98 -21.16
CA GLN A 105 25.61 18.75 -21.77
C GLN A 105 24.51 19.00 -22.82
N MET A 106 23.57 19.91 -22.55
CA MET A 106 22.48 20.21 -23.48
C MET A 106 22.96 20.93 -24.75
N VAL A 107 23.93 21.85 -24.63
CA VAL A 107 24.53 22.51 -25.79
C VAL A 107 25.32 21.53 -26.63
N GLU A 108 26.12 20.65 -26.01
CA GLU A 108 26.86 19.60 -26.72
C GLU A 108 25.89 18.70 -27.52
N ALA A 109 24.81 18.28 -26.89
CA ALA A 109 23.78 17.43 -27.47
C ALA A 109 23.09 18.09 -28.70
N LEU A 110 22.61 19.34 -28.58
CA LEU A 110 21.99 20.06 -29.69
C LEU A 110 22.98 20.43 -30.81
N SER A 111 24.24 20.67 -30.46
CA SER A 111 25.27 20.96 -31.46
C SER A 111 25.63 19.71 -32.28
N ALA A 112 25.63 18.54 -31.65
CA ALA A 112 25.88 17.26 -32.30
C ALA A 112 24.70 16.78 -33.16
N GLN A 113 23.46 17.23 -32.88
CA GLN A 113 22.24 16.82 -33.56
C GLN A 113 21.47 18.02 -34.16
N PRO A 114 21.88 18.53 -35.33
CA PRO A 114 21.24 19.70 -35.96
C PRO A 114 19.75 19.53 -36.26
N GLN A 115 19.29 18.29 -36.48
CA GLN A 115 17.89 17.97 -36.76
C GLN A 115 16.99 17.98 -35.51
N ALA A 116 17.55 17.95 -34.31
CA ALA A 116 16.77 18.04 -33.09
C ALA A 116 16.40 19.49 -32.82
N SER A 117 15.11 19.85 -32.78
CA SER A 117 14.65 21.22 -32.45
C SER A 117 14.59 21.46 -30.95
N LEU A 118 14.50 20.37 -30.17
CA LEU A 118 14.36 20.38 -28.72
C LEU A 118 15.26 19.31 -28.10
N VAL A 119 15.99 19.67 -27.05
CA VAL A 119 16.62 18.70 -26.15
C VAL A 119 15.96 18.76 -24.78
N SER A 120 15.69 17.60 -24.19
CA SER A 120 15.27 17.47 -22.81
C SER A 120 16.14 16.47 -22.06
N ALA A 121 16.23 16.63 -20.76
CA ALA A 121 16.98 15.77 -19.86
C ALA A 121 16.09 15.19 -18.76
N ALA A 122 16.54 14.12 -18.11
CA ALA A 122 15.84 13.60 -16.94
C ALA A 122 15.81 14.64 -15.82
N ARG A 123 14.78 14.56 -14.98
CA ARG A 123 14.49 15.55 -13.93
C ARG A 123 13.95 14.87 -12.68
N HIS A 124 14.11 15.54 -11.54
CA HIS A 124 13.48 15.14 -10.29
C HIS A 124 12.49 16.22 -9.84
N TRP A 125 11.44 15.80 -9.16
CA TRP A 125 10.60 16.71 -8.40
C TRP A 125 11.07 16.76 -6.96
N ILE A 126 10.96 17.93 -6.34
CA ILE A 126 11.33 18.16 -4.94
C ILE A 126 10.16 18.82 -4.20
N ASP A 127 10.01 18.55 -2.91
CA ASP A 127 9.01 19.21 -2.06
C ASP A 127 9.42 20.66 -1.71
N ALA A 128 8.68 21.34 -0.83
CA ALA A 128 9.01 22.71 -0.41
C ALA A 128 10.41 22.83 0.24
N ASP A 129 10.89 21.79 0.92
CA ASP A 129 12.16 21.77 1.65
C ASP A 129 13.35 21.33 0.78
N GLY A 130 13.09 20.86 -0.45
CA GLY A 130 14.12 20.41 -1.39
C GLY A 130 14.41 18.92 -1.32
N VAL A 131 13.58 18.17 -0.61
CA VAL A 131 13.68 16.71 -0.55
C VAL A 131 13.12 16.11 -1.84
N PRO A 132 13.86 15.21 -2.51
CA PRO A 132 13.36 14.51 -3.70
C PRO A 132 12.05 13.76 -3.44
N LEU A 133 11.06 14.01 -4.29
CA LEU A 133 9.81 13.25 -4.34
C LEU A 133 10.02 11.94 -5.12
N GLY A 134 9.20 10.94 -4.82
CA GLY A 134 9.21 9.65 -5.54
C GLY A 134 9.00 9.81 -7.05
N GLU A 135 9.65 8.93 -7.83
CA GLU A 135 9.54 8.90 -9.28
C GLU A 135 8.09 8.61 -9.73
N ASN A 136 7.63 9.30 -10.78
CA ASN A 136 6.26 9.18 -11.30
C ASN A 136 6.23 9.03 -12.83
N LEU A 137 5.04 8.90 -13.42
CA LEU A 137 4.87 8.69 -14.86
C LEU A 137 5.52 9.76 -15.72
N LEU A 138 5.54 11.01 -15.24
CA LEU A 138 6.09 12.15 -15.95
C LEU A 138 7.62 12.19 -15.86
N THR A 139 8.21 11.83 -14.70
CA THR A 139 9.66 11.96 -14.43
C THR A 139 10.51 10.73 -14.80
N ARG A 140 9.89 9.58 -15.05
CA ARG A 140 10.58 8.28 -15.18
C ARG A 140 11.12 7.88 -16.54
N LEU A 141 10.88 8.64 -17.60
CA LEU A 141 11.29 8.21 -18.94
C LEU A 141 12.82 8.21 -19.05
N ARG A 142 13.42 7.02 -19.16
CA ARG A 142 14.87 6.86 -19.29
C ARG A 142 15.22 5.97 -20.48
N PHE A 143 15.94 6.54 -21.44
CA PHE A 143 16.77 5.77 -22.36
C PHE A 143 18.11 5.49 -21.68
N ALA A 144 18.79 4.40 -21.99
CA ALA A 144 20.13 4.13 -21.43
C ALA A 144 21.22 5.00 -22.08
N VAL A 145 20.92 5.59 -23.25
CA VAL A 145 21.81 6.42 -24.04
C VAL A 145 21.03 7.63 -24.58
N PRO A 146 21.70 8.74 -24.94
CA PRO A 146 21.06 9.85 -25.65
C PRO A 146 20.30 9.35 -26.88
N THR A 147 19.01 9.68 -26.97
CA THR A 147 18.10 9.09 -27.96
C THR A 147 17.26 10.15 -28.66
N LEU A 148 17.19 10.07 -29.98
CA LEU A 148 16.31 10.89 -30.83
C LEU A 148 14.96 10.21 -30.99
N LEU A 149 13.90 10.97 -30.80
CA LEU A 149 12.52 10.58 -31.06
C LEU A 149 12.04 11.40 -32.26
N ASN A 150 11.37 10.75 -33.21
CA ASN A 150 10.80 11.45 -34.35
C ASN A 150 9.74 12.45 -33.87
N GLY A 151 9.92 13.72 -34.21
CA GLY A 151 9.09 14.78 -33.66
C GLY A 151 7.60 14.66 -34.02
N ALA A 152 7.27 14.37 -35.27
CA ALA A 152 5.88 14.22 -35.72
C ALA A 152 5.16 13.06 -34.99
N ASP A 153 5.85 11.94 -34.77
CA ASP A 153 5.30 10.81 -34.01
C ASP A 153 5.05 11.22 -32.54
N VAL A 154 5.94 12.00 -31.93
CA VAL A 154 5.77 12.51 -30.56
C VAL A 154 4.57 13.46 -30.48
N VAL A 155 4.37 14.35 -31.46
CA VAL A 155 3.20 15.25 -31.48
C VAL A 155 1.91 14.48 -31.65
N ALA A 156 1.88 13.50 -32.56
CA ALA A 156 0.73 12.62 -32.73
C ALA A 156 0.43 11.81 -31.46
N PHE A 157 1.47 11.33 -30.78
CA PHE A 157 1.36 10.65 -29.49
C PHE A 157 0.77 11.58 -28.42
N LEU A 158 1.31 12.79 -28.23
CA LEU A 158 0.84 13.75 -27.23
C LEU A 158 -0.60 14.22 -27.51
N GLY A 159 -1.00 14.29 -28.79
CA GLY A 159 -2.37 14.62 -29.19
C GLY A 159 -3.43 13.61 -28.76
N GLU A 160 -2.99 12.43 -28.30
CA GLU A 160 -3.86 11.29 -27.97
C GLU A 160 -3.59 10.79 -26.54
N PHE A 161 -2.36 10.97 -26.05
CA PHE A 161 -1.95 10.71 -24.68
C PHE A 161 -1.29 11.97 -24.09
N THR A 162 -2.06 12.85 -23.45
CA THR A 162 -1.49 14.00 -22.72
C THR A 162 -0.69 13.50 -21.51
N CYS A 163 0.62 13.41 -21.69
CA CYS A 163 1.60 13.02 -20.68
C CYS A 163 2.89 13.81 -20.95
N ASN A 164 3.21 14.79 -20.12
CA ASN A 164 4.44 15.57 -20.28
C ASN A 164 5.69 14.80 -19.80
N PHE A 165 6.05 13.76 -20.55
CA PHE A 165 7.28 13.00 -20.35
C PHE A 165 8.53 13.78 -20.80
N ILE A 166 8.33 14.79 -21.65
CA ILE A 166 9.39 15.70 -22.11
C ILE A 166 9.90 16.51 -20.92
N GLY A 167 9.01 16.93 -20.03
CA GLY A 167 9.31 17.66 -18.80
C GLY A 167 8.90 19.12 -18.85
N GLU A 168 8.94 19.76 -17.70
CA GLU A 168 8.61 21.19 -17.58
C GLU A 168 9.68 22.03 -18.30
N LEU A 169 9.40 23.32 -18.55
CA LEU A 169 10.32 24.20 -19.30
C LEU A 169 11.77 24.17 -18.78
N SER A 170 11.98 24.13 -17.46
CA SER A 170 13.31 24.05 -16.85
C SER A 170 14.11 22.80 -17.25
N SER A 171 13.45 21.75 -17.75
CA SER A 171 14.08 20.51 -18.21
C SER A 171 14.56 20.57 -19.65
N VAL A 172 14.17 21.58 -20.43
CA VAL A 172 14.41 21.64 -21.89
C VAL A 172 15.39 22.75 -22.29
N MET A 173 15.96 22.61 -23.49
CA MET A 173 16.72 23.65 -24.19
C MET A 173 16.39 23.60 -25.68
N CYS A 174 16.36 24.76 -26.33
CA CYS A 174 16.04 24.90 -27.73
C CYS A 174 16.84 26.03 -28.38
N ARG A 175 16.87 26.08 -29.72
CA ARG A 175 17.53 27.19 -30.43
C ARG A 175 16.65 28.43 -30.39
N ARG A 176 17.26 29.57 -30.11
CA ARG A 176 16.53 30.86 -30.04
C ARG A 176 15.84 31.19 -31.36
N ALA A 177 16.47 30.87 -32.49
CA ALA A 177 15.92 31.15 -33.82
C ALA A 177 14.56 30.47 -34.05
N ASP A 178 14.40 29.24 -33.54
CA ASP A 178 13.16 28.48 -33.69
C ASP A 178 12.03 29.10 -32.84
N LEU A 179 12.35 29.59 -31.63
CA LEU A 179 11.39 30.27 -30.76
C LEU A 179 10.97 31.64 -31.31
N VAL A 180 11.93 32.42 -31.81
CA VAL A 180 11.66 33.74 -32.40
C VAL A 180 10.77 33.62 -33.64
N ALA A 181 10.90 32.52 -34.41
CA ALA A 181 10.04 32.26 -35.56
C ALA A 181 8.57 32.01 -35.20
N LEU A 182 8.27 31.58 -33.96
CA LEU A 182 6.91 31.41 -33.45
C LEU A 182 6.30 32.72 -32.92
N GLY A 183 7.14 33.68 -32.52
CA GLY A 183 6.70 35.02 -32.10
C GLY A 183 5.72 34.99 -30.91
N ASN A 184 4.59 35.67 -31.05
CA ASN A 184 3.56 35.72 -29.99
C ASN A 184 2.75 34.42 -29.87
N ASP A 185 2.83 33.52 -30.85
CA ASP A 185 2.14 32.24 -30.85
C ASP A 185 2.94 31.13 -30.17
N LEU A 186 4.06 31.47 -29.51
CA LEU A 186 4.99 30.52 -28.88
C LEU A 186 4.30 29.50 -27.96
N PHE A 187 3.28 29.93 -27.22
CA PHE A 187 2.53 29.13 -26.25
C PHE A 187 1.07 28.90 -26.69
N SER A 188 0.82 28.95 -28.00
CA SER A 188 -0.52 28.84 -28.61
C SER A 188 -0.57 27.74 -29.67
N LEU A 189 -1.72 27.13 -29.87
CA LEU A 189 -2.00 26.23 -31.01
C LEU A 189 -3.19 26.77 -31.80
N ASN A 190 -3.05 26.85 -33.13
CA ASN A 190 -4.04 27.48 -34.03
C ASN A 190 -4.50 28.88 -33.54
N GLY A 191 -3.58 29.67 -32.97
CA GLY A 191 -3.85 31.00 -32.43
C GLY A 191 -4.62 31.03 -31.11
N GLN A 192 -4.86 29.87 -30.47
CA GLN A 192 -5.49 29.77 -29.16
C GLN A 192 -4.42 29.52 -28.08
N PRO A 193 -4.32 30.36 -27.03
CA PRO A 193 -3.38 30.15 -25.94
C PRO A 193 -3.79 28.95 -25.08
N LEU A 194 -2.80 28.23 -24.56
CA LEU A 194 -2.99 27.09 -23.67
C LEU A 194 -2.23 27.32 -22.35
N ASP A 195 -2.75 28.16 -21.46
CA ASP A 195 -2.01 28.62 -20.28
C ASP A 195 -1.50 27.49 -19.37
N ALA A 196 -2.32 26.45 -19.15
CA ALA A 196 -1.96 25.29 -18.31
C ALA A 196 -1.02 24.28 -18.99
N LEU A 197 -1.06 24.18 -20.33
CA LEU A 197 -0.27 23.23 -21.13
C LEU A 197 0.65 23.95 -22.13
N LYS A 198 1.15 25.13 -21.72
CA LYS A 198 1.90 26.06 -22.57
C LYS A 198 3.17 25.42 -23.12
N ASP A 199 3.86 24.65 -22.29
CA ASP A 199 5.05 23.90 -22.65
C ASP A 199 4.75 22.87 -23.75
N LEU A 200 3.69 22.07 -23.61
CA LEU A 200 3.25 21.12 -24.64
C LEU A 200 2.85 21.82 -25.94
N ALA A 201 2.20 22.99 -25.88
CA ALA A 201 1.89 23.80 -27.06
C ALA A 201 3.16 24.22 -27.80
N MET A 202 4.18 24.69 -27.08
CA MET A 202 5.49 25.02 -27.66
C MET A 202 6.17 23.78 -28.25
N TYR A 203 6.16 22.67 -27.51
CA TYR A 203 6.79 21.42 -27.96
C TYR A 203 6.13 20.89 -29.23
N ALA A 204 4.80 20.91 -29.31
CA ALA A 204 4.06 20.47 -30.50
C ALA A 204 4.47 21.26 -31.75
N GLN A 205 4.62 22.58 -31.64
CA GLN A 205 5.05 23.43 -32.77
C GLN A 205 6.49 23.16 -33.20
N LEU A 206 7.42 22.98 -32.24
CA LEU A 206 8.82 22.71 -32.52
C LEU A 206 9.06 21.30 -33.08
N LEU A 207 8.33 20.31 -32.57
CA LEU A 207 8.51 18.90 -32.91
C LEU A 207 7.80 18.52 -34.22
N GLN A 208 6.84 19.30 -34.70
CA GLN A 208 6.35 19.13 -36.08
C GLN A 208 7.42 19.44 -37.14
N ARG A 209 8.50 20.14 -36.79
CA ARG A 209 9.54 20.58 -37.73
C ARG A 209 10.94 20.04 -37.41
N GLY A 210 11.10 19.30 -36.32
CA GLY A 210 12.37 18.74 -35.86
C GLY A 210 12.19 17.63 -34.85
N ASP A 211 13.27 16.91 -34.54
CA ASP A 211 13.22 15.77 -33.62
C ASP A 211 13.38 16.19 -32.15
N LEU A 212 12.94 15.34 -31.24
CA LEU A 212 13.20 15.47 -29.80
C LEU A 212 14.45 14.68 -29.44
N LEU A 213 15.43 15.31 -28.80
CA LEU A 213 16.58 14.62 -28.22
C LEU A 213 16.41 14.46 -26.71
N LEU A 214 16.44 13.22 -26.21
CA LEU A 214 16.36 12.93 -24.78
C LEU A 214 17.72 12.50 -24.23
N LEU A 215 18.16 13.16 -23.16
CA LEU A 215 19.38 12.83 -22.42
C LEU A 215 19.05 11.99 -21.17
N PRO A 216 19.82 10.92 -20.89
CA PRO A 216 19.60 10.08 -19.71
C PRO A 216 20.12 10.71 -18.39
N ALA A 217 20.70 11.91 -18.46
CA ALA A 217 21.28 12.62 -17.33
C ALA A 217 20.21 13.38 -16.54
N LEU A 218 20.32 13.34 -15.21
CA LEU A 218 19.45 14.09 -14.29
C LEU A 218 19.96 15.53 -14.16
N LEU A 219 19.39 16.47 -14.91
CA LEU A 219 19.97 17.82 -15.08
C LEU A 219 19.13 18.96 -14.48
N SER A 220 17.94 18.69 -13.94
CA SER A 220 17.10 19.72 -13.30
C SER A 220 16.23 19.16 -12.18
N ASN A 221 15.88 20.04 -11.24
CA ASN A 221 14.92 19.77 -10.18
C ASN A 221 13.78 20.80 -10.24
N THR A 222 12.53 20.35 -10.15
CA THR A 222 11.34 21.23 -10.13
C THR A 222 10.64 21.09 -8.79
N ARG A 223 10.37 22.22 -8.13
CA ARG A 223 9.72 22.25 -6.82
C ARG A 223 8.20 22.20 -6.93
N ILE A 224 7.57 21.34 -6.13
CA ILE A 224 6.11 21.14 -6.10
C ILE A 224 5.59 21.44 -4.69
N ALA A 225 4.66 22.40 -4.57
CA ALA A 225 4.10 22.82 -3.28
C ALA A 225 2.99 21.86 -2.78
N PRO A 226 2.88 21.58 -1.47
CA PRO A 226 1.92 20.62 -0.92
C PRO A 226 0.44 20.90 -1.22
N LYS A 227 0.01 22.17 -1.24
CA LYS A 227 -1.37 22.57 -1.58
C LYS A 227 -1.68 22.40 -3.07
N ASN A 228 -0.65 22.42 -3.93
CA ASN A 228 -0.80 22.25 -5.37
C ASN A 228 -0.86 20.78 -5.78
N PHE A 229 -0.66 19.84 -4.85
CA PHE A 229 -0.87 18.41 -5.12
C PHE A 229 -2.31 18.09 -5.54
N VAL A 230 -3.28 18.88 -5.06
CA VAL A 230 -4.72 18.73 -5.38
C VAL A 230 -5.21 19.82 -6.33
N ASP A 231 -4.77 21.07 -6.16
CA ASP A 231 -5.29 22.24 -6.90
C ASP A 231 -4.62 22.51 -8.27
N GLN A 232 -3.42 21.97 -8.53
CA GLN A 232 -2.77 22.09 -9.86
C GLN A 232 -2.83 20.82 -10.69
N GLY A 233 -3.47 19.77 -10.17
CA GLY A 233 -3.36 18.43 -10.74
C GLY A 233 -1.89 18.00 -10.74
N ILE A 234 -1.47 17.21 -9.73
CA ILE A 234 -0.52 16.17 -10.11
C ILE A 234 -1.24 15.34 -11.17
N GLU A 235 -0.95 15.64 -12.42
CA GLU A 235 -1.27 14.80 -13.55
C GLU A 235 -0.45 13.51 -13.37
N THR A 236 -1.01 12.55 -12.62
CA THR A 236 -1.12 11.20 -13.15
C THR A 236 -1.55 11.36 -14.61
N ALA A 237 -0.93 10.69 -15.58
CA ALA A 237 -1.39 10.82 -16.96
C ALA A 237 -2.92 10.62 -17.00
N GLY A 238 -3.65 11.59 -17.58
CA GLY A 238 -5.10 11.55 -17.73
C GLY A 238 -5.97 12.29 -16.70
N VAL A 239 -5.54 13.33 -15.96
CA VAL A 239 -6.57 14.29 -15.46
C VAL A 239 -6.96 15.09 -16.70
N GLU A 240 -8.06 14.75 -17.36
CA GLU A 240 -8.56 15.61 -18.44
C GLU A 240 -9.08 16.91 -17.85
N THR A 241 -8.22 17.92 -17.86
CA THR A 241 -8.60 19.32 -17.67
C THR A 241 -9.24 19.82 -18.95
N GLU A 242 -10.04 20.90 -18.87
CA GLU A 242 -10.55 21.60 -20.06
C GLU A 242 -9.40 21.92 -21.05
N SER A 243 -8.20 22.20 -20.53
CA SER A 243 -6.98 22.44 -21.29
C SER A 243 -6.48 21.22 -22.08
N ALA A 244 -6.55 20.00 -21.53
CA ALA A 244 -6.16 18.77 -22.24
C ALA A 244 -7.11 18.45 -23.41
N HIS A 245 -8.43 18.60 -23.20
CA HIS A 245 -9.40 18.48 -24.29
C HIS A 245 -9.16 19.53 -25.39
N GLN A 246 -8.89 20.77 -24.98
CA GLN A 246 -8.54 21.83 -25.92
C GLN A 246 -7.28 21.48 -26.72
N PHE A 247 -6.24 20.96 -26.07
CA PHE A 247 -5.02 20.51 -26.72
C PHE A 247 -5.28 19.38 -27.74
N HIS A 248 -5.93 18.28 -27.33
CA HIS A 248 -6.26 17.16 -28.24
C HIS A 248 -7.07 17.63 -29.45
N ARG A 249 -8.08 18.48 -29.23
CA ARG A 249 -8.89 19.07 -30.32
C ARG A 249 -8.02 19.87 -31.28
N LEU A 250 -7.16 20.77 -30.77
CA LEU A 250 -6.33 21.63 -31.58
C LEU A 250 -5.29 20.85 -32.40
N ILE A 251 -4.70 19.79 -31.84
CA ILE A 251 -3.80 18.87 -32.57
C ILE A 251 -4.55 18.17 -33.72
N ARG A 252 -5.76 17.69 -33.48
CA ARG A 252 -6.60 17.06 -34.52
C ARG A 252 -7.03 18.04 -35.61
N GLU A 253 -7.47 19.24 -35.23
CA GLU A 253 -7.82 20.32 -36.16
C GLU A 253 -6.63 20.74 -37.03
N ALA A 254 -5.42 20.71 -36.47
CA ALA A 254 -4.19 20.99 -37.20
C ALA A 254 -3.75 19.84 -38.16
N GLY A 255 -4.43 18.69 -38.12
CA GLY A 255 -4.06 17.50 -38.89
C GLY A 255 -2.78 16.82 -38.40
N TRP A 256 -2.40 17.07 -37.14
CA TRP A 256 -1.16 16.58 -36.53
C TRP A 256 -1.36 15.28 -35.73
N GLY A 257 -2.59 14.77 -35.67
CA GLY A 257 -2.91 13.45 -35.13
C GLY A 257 -2.59 12.31 -36.12
N SER A 258 -2.36 11.11 -35.59
CA SER A 258 -2.15 9.90 -36.42
C SER A 258 -3.46 9.10 -36.54
N PRO A 259 -3.79 8.56 -37.73
CA PRO A 259 -4.91 7.63 -37.91
C PRO A 259 -4.61 6.21 -37.40
N SER A 260 -3.33 5.86 -37.18
CA SER A 260 -2.94 4.55 -36.63
C SER A 260 -2.14 4.75 -35.34
N LEU A 261 -2.82 4.53 -34.22
CA LEU A 261 -2.24 4.55 -32.87
C LEU A 261 -2.53 3.24 -32.14
N GLU A 262 -2.54 2.14 -32.88
CA GLU A 262 -2.54 0.81 -32.28
C GLU A 262 -1.24 0.65 -31.46
N ASN A 263 -1.38 0.97 -30.16
CA ASN A 263 -0.45 0.72 -29.05
C ASN A 263 0.74 1.71 -28.89
N GLY A 264 0.57 3.00 -29.20
CA GLY A 264 1.48 4.05 -28.69
C GLY A 264 2.96 3.96 -29.12
N ARG A 265 3.18 3.39 -30.32
CA ARG A 265 4.49 3.28 -30.95
C ARG A 265 4.93 4.57 -31.63
N ILE A 266 6.22 4.88 -31.51
CA ILE A 266 6.90 5.99 -32.18
C ILE A 266 8.20 5.51 -32.79
N ARG A 267 8.79 6.31 -33.68
CA ARG A 267 10.14 6.06 -34.22
C ARG A 267 11.21 6.65 -33.32
N VAL A 268 12.22 5.85 -32.95
CA VAL A 268 13.40 6.27 -32.17
C VAL A 268 14.74 5.90 -32.83
N ARG A 269 15.82 6.55 -32.41
CA ARG A 269 17.20 6.20 -32.81
C ARG A 269 18.21 6.68 -31.76
N ALA A 270 19.20 5.86 -31.43
CA ALA A 270 20.31 6.30 -30.57
C ALA A 270 21.11 7.44 -31.24
N ALA A 271 21.38 8.52 -30.51
CA ALA A 271 22.01 9.73 -31.06
C ALA A 271 23.44 9.47 -31.61
N SER A 272 24.13 8.46 -31.10
CA SER A 272 25.46 8.03 -31.57
C SER A 272 25.42 7.33 -32.95
N THR A 273 24.25 6.96 -33.45
CA THR A 273 24.09 6.19 -34.68
C THR A 273 23.52 7.03 -35.83
N ARG A 274 23.98 6.79 -37.06
CA ARG A 274 23.46 7.44 -38.28
C ARG A 274 22.44 6.59 -39.05
N GLY A 275 21.97 5.48 -38.47
CA GLY A 275 21.02 4.54 -39.10
C GLY A 275 19.60 5.10 -39.26
N PRO A 276 18.66 4.34 -39.85
CA PRO A 276 17.24 4.70 -39.84
C PRO A 276 16.66 4.63 -38.43
N PHE A 277 15.50 5.27 -38.22
CA PHE A 277 14.75 5.08 -36.97
C PHE A 277 14.18 3.65 -36.91
N SER A 278 14.08 3.11 -35.69
CA SER A 278 13.37 1.88 -35.36
C SER A 278 12.06 2.20 -34.64
N GLU A 279 11.05 1.35 -34.77
CA GLU A 279 9.86 1.48 -33.92
C GLU A 279 10.20 1.21 -32.45
N PHE A 280 9.54 1.94 -31.57
CA PHE A 280 9.65 1.84 -30.13
C PHE A 280 8.29 2.11 -29.51
N ASP A 281 7.90 1.24 -28.59
CA ASP A 281 6.63 1.35 -27.88
C ASP A 281 6.78 2.31 -26.69
N LEU A 282 6.58 3.61 -26.96
CA LEU A 282 6.72 4.65 -25.95
C LEU A 282 5.63 4.51 -24.88
N LEU A 283 4.41 4.13 -25.25
CA LEU A 283 3.35 3.90 -24.28
C LEU A 283 3.70 2.73 -23.35
N ALA A 284 4.23 1.63 -23.84
CA ALA A 284 4.70 0.53 -23.00
C ALA A 284 5.78 1.00 -22.01
N GLN A 285 6.72 1.84 -22.44
CA GLN A 285 7.74 2.40 -21.55
C GLN A 285 7.14 3.33 -20.50
N LEU A 286 6.29 4.26 -20.93
CA LEU A 286 5.58 5.22 -20.08
C LEU A 286 4.49 4.59 -19.22
N SER A 287 4.13 3.34 -19.45
CA SER A 287 3.10 2.60 -18.69
C SER A 287 3.65 1.50 -17.79
N THR A 288 4.97 1.25 -17.79
CA THR A 288 5.65 0.32 -16.86
C THR A 288 5.13 0.47 -15.42
N PRO A 289 5.13 -0.55 -14.55
CA PRO A 289 4.72 -0.36 -13.17
C PRO A 289 5.55 0.74 -12.51
N LEU A 290 4.92 1.67 -11.79
CA LEU A 290 5.68 2.57 -10.92
C LEU A 290 6.44 1.72 -9.90
N PRO A 291 7.66 2.13 -9.48
CA PRO A 291 8.27 1.49 -8.33
C PRO A 291 7.27 1.49 -7.17
N GLN A 292 7.28 0.43 -6.37
CA GLN A 292 6.46 0.39 -5.16
C GLN A 292 6.72 1.66 -4.36
N ARG A 293 5.69 2.25 -3.74
CA ARG A 293 5.90 3.44 -2.90
C ARG A 293 6.82 3.13 -1.72
N LEU A 294 6.94 1.85 -1.37
CA LEU A 294 7.92 1.35 -0.42
C LEU A 294 9.35 1.65 -0.86
N THR A 295 10.14 2.21 0.04
CA THR A 295 11.57 2.42 -0.19
C THR A 295 12.32 1.08 -0.21
N PRO A 296 13.47 0.98 -0.89
CA PRO A 296 14.31 -0.23 -0.86
C PRO A 296 14.62 -0.70 0.56
N GLU A 297 14.81 0.22 1.51
CA GLU A 297 15.03 -0.09 2.93
C GLU A 297 13.81 -0.74 3.58
N GLN A 298 12.60 -0.30 3.24
CA GLN A 298 11.36 -0.90 3.76
C GLN A 298 11.17 -2.33 3.24
N VAL A 299 11.45 -2.56 1.95
CA VAL A 299 11.41 -3.91 1.35
C VAL A 299 12.48 -4.81 1.97
N GLN A 300 13.69 -4.30 2.17
CA GLN A 300 14.76 -5.04 2.85
C GLN A 300 14.40 -5.36 4.30
N ALA A 301 13.89 -4.40 5.07
CA ALA A 301 13.45 -4.60 6.45
C ALA A 301 12.31 -5.62 6.57
N TRP A 302 11.44 -5.72 5.54
CA TRP A 302 10.40 -6.75 5.48
C TRP A 302 11.00 -8.15 5.29
N LEU A 303 12.06 -8.29 4.48
CA LEU A 303 12.78 -9.55 4.32
C LEU A 303 13.60 -9.92 5.56
N ASP A 304 14.29 -8.95 6.17
CA ASP A 304 15.13 -9.17 7.35
C ASP A 304 14.33 -9.65 8.55
N PHE A 305 13.04 -9.28 8.62
CA PHE A 305 12.13 -9.79 9.65
C PHE A 305 11.88 -11.30 9.50
N ARG A 306 12.04 -11.87 8.31
CA ARG A 306 11.78 -13.29 8.01
C ARG A 306 12.97 -14.19 8.31
N MET A 307 13.65 -13.90 9.42
CA MET A 307 14.81 -14.63 9.91
C MET A 307 14.42 -15.44 11.15
N LEU A 308 14.64 -16.75 11.08
CA LEU A 308 14.34 -17.66 12.19
C LEU A 308 15.29 -17.43 13.38
N THR A 309 14.72 -17.33 14.57
CA THR A 309 15.46 -17.41 15.83
C THR A 309 16.05 -18.81 16.05
N ALA A 310 17.05 -18.93 16.92
CA ALA A 310 17.68 -20.22 17.22
C ALA A 310 16.68 -21.26 17.76
N GLN A 311 15.70 -20.82 18.55
CA GLN A 311 14.64 -21.69 19.09
C GLN A 311 13.69 -22.17 17.99
N GLU A 312 13.25 -21.28 17.09
CA GLU A 312 12.39 -21.65 15.97
C GLU A 312 13.09 -22.63 15.03
N ARG A 313 14.38 -22.41 14.71
CA ARG A 313 15.18 -23.35 13.91
C ARG A 313 15.17 -24.75 14.50
N THR A 314 15.37 -24.86 15.81
CA THR A 314 15.37 -26.15 16.52
C THR A 314 14.02 -26.86 16.39
N HIS A 315 12.91 -26.17 16.64
CA HIS A 315 11.58 -26.75 16.52
C HIS A 315 11.20 -27.12 15.08
N ILE A 316 11.62 -26.32 14.09
CA ILE A 316 11.44 -26.62 12.67
C ILE A 316 12.21 -27.90 12.31
N SER A 317 13.48 -28.01 12.72
CA SER A 317 14.29 -29.21 12.48
C SER A 317 13.64 -30.46 13.06
N GLU A 318 13.20 -30.42 14.32
CA GLU A 318 12.50 -31.53 14.97
C GLU A 318 11.24 -31.94 14.21
N HIS A 319 10.43 -30.97 13.81
CA HIS A 319 9.19 -31.22 13.07
C HIS A 319 9.46 -31.84 11.69
N LEU A 320 10.43 -31.30 10.94
CA LEU A 320 10.82 -31.80 9.64
C LEU A 320 11.37 -33.24 9.72
N VAL A 321 12.18 -33.56 10.74
CA VAL A 321 12.69 -34.93 10.97
C VAL A 321 11.55 -35.89 11.28
N GLN A 322 10.54 -35.47 12.05
CA GLN A 322 9.39 -36.31 12.40
C GLN A 322 8.45 -36.54 11.20
N ALA A 323 8.19 -35.50 10.40
CA ALA A 323 7.26 -35.58 9.28
C ALA A 323 7.88 -36.13 7.98
N GLY A 324 9.21 -36.12 7.88
CA GLY A 324 9.98 -36.56 6.72
C GLY A 324 10.40 -35.39 5.84
N ILE A 325 11.71 -35.13 5.79
CA ILE A 325 12.27 -34.01 5.01
C ILE A 325 12.21 -34.34 3.50
N PRO A 326 11.58 -33.50 2.65
CA PRO A 326 11.57 -33.71 1.22
C PRO A 326 12.95 -33.49 0.61
N ARG A 327 13.37 -34.38 -0.30
CA ARG A 327 14.61 -34.22 -1.07
C ARG A 327 14.41 -33.21 -2.19
N LEU A 328 15.13 -32.11 -2.12
CA LEU A 328 15.03 -31.00 -3.06
C LEU A 328 16.21 -31.02 -4.04
N LEU A 329 15.90 -31.01 -5.33
CA LEU A 329 16.86 -30.83 -6.41
C LEU A 329 16.77 -29.41 -6.98
N ILE A 330 17.86 -28.67 -6.90
CA ILE A 330 17.98 -27.34 -7.51
C ILE A 330 18.82 -27.47 -8.77
N VAL A 331 18.23 -27.17 -9.92
CA VAL A 331 18.95 -27.08 -11.19
C VAL A 331 19.26 -25.62 -11.49
N VAL A 332 20.55 -25.27 -11.51
CA VAL A 332 21.03 -23.92 -11.80
C VAL A 332 21.46 -23.84 -13.25
N GLN A 333 20.74 -23.07 -14.07
CA GLN A 333 21.12 -22.78 -15.45
C GLN A 333 22.16 -21.68 -15.48
N ASN A 334 23.38 -21.98 -15.95
CA ASN A 334 24.39 -20.96 -16.17
C ASN A 334 24.63 -20.77 -17.67
N SER A 335 23.89 -19.84 -18.26
CA SER A 335 24.02 -19.39 -19.65
C SER A 335 25.17 -18.41 -19.87
N HIS A 336 25.84 -17.95 -18.80
CA HIS A 336 26.98 -17.04 -18.89
C HIS A 336 28.27 -17.77 -18.47
N PRO A 337 29.42 -17.51 -19.10
CA PRO A 337 30.71 -18.07 -18.66
C PRO A 337 31.18 -17.56 -17.29
N SER A 338 30.38 -16.72 -16.60
CA SER A 338 30.77 -16.14 -15.31
C SER A 338 30.54 -17.15 -14.19
N THR A 339 31.59 -17.41 -13.41
CA THR A 339 31.51 -18.22 -12.18
C THR A 339 30.77 -17.46 -11.07
N GLU A 340 30.84 -16.12 -11.06
CA GLU A 340 30.32 -15.27 -9.98
C GLU A 340 28.82 -15.44 -9.76
N ARG A 341 28.04 -15.48 -10.86
CA ARG A 341 26.58 -15.64 -10.77
C ARG A 341 26.19 -16.98 -10.15
N ALA A 342 26.80 -18.07 -10.60
CA ALA A 342 26.55 -19.40 -10.05
C ALA A 342 27.01 -19.51 -8.59
N GLN A 343 28.17 -18.93 -8.25
CA GLN A 343 28.66 -18.91 -6.86
C GLN A 343 27.72 -18.11 -5.95
N ARG A 344 27.22 -16.95 -6.40
CA ARG A 344 26.23 -16.16 -5.65
C ARG A 344 24.97 -16.95 -5.31
N THR A 345 24.50 -17.79 -6.23
CA THR A 345 23.39 -18.71 -5.98
C THR A 345 23.74 -19.73 -4.88
N LEU A 346 24.91 -20.37 -4.96
CA LEU A 346 25.37 -21.33 -3.97
C LEU A 346 25.57 -20.70 -2.58
N ASP A 347 26.13 -19.48 -2.52
CA ASP A 347 26.36 -18.76 -1.27
C ASP A 347 25.06 -18.48 -0.52
N SER A 348 23.96 -18.23 -1.24
CA SER A 348 22.64 -18.01 -0.62
C SER A 348 22.09 -19.24 0.11
N LEU A 349 22.56 -20.44 -0.24
CA LEU A 349 22.15 -21.70 0.40
C LEU A 349 22.87 -21.96 1.73
N SER A 350 23.90 -21.17 2.07
CA SER A 350 24.70 -21.35 3.29
C SER A 350 23.92 -21.17 4.60
N SER A 351 22.75 -20.52 4.55
CA SER A 351 21.91 -20.24 5.72
C SER A 351 20.97 -21.39 6.12
N LEU A 352 21.02 -22.53 5.41
CA LEU A 352 20.03 -23.61 5.45
C LEU A 352 20.48 -24.85 6.24
N ASP A 353 20.86 -24.65 7.51
CA ASP A 353 21.37 -25.71 8.39
C ASP A 353 20.41 -26.92 8.53
N THR A 354 19.11 -26.70 8.35
CA THR A 354 18.05 -27.71 8.59
C THR A 354 17.78 -28.64 7.40
N LEU A 355 18.19 -28.26 6.18
CA LEU A 355 17.88 -28.99 4.94
C LEU A 355 19.11 -29.55 4.22
N GLY A 356 20.33 -29.22 4.68
CA GLY A 356 21.60 -29.46 3.98
C GLY A 356 21.72 -30.84 3.34
N ASP A 357 21.61 -31.91 4.13
CA ASP A 357 21.82 -33.29 3.66
C ASP A 357 20.76 -33.79 2.65
N THR A 358 19.63 -33.08 2.53
CA THR A 358 18.54 -33.43 1.61
C THR A 358 18.54 -32.61 0.32
N LEU A 359 19.47 -31.66 0.22
CA LEU A 359 19.55 -30.71 -0.88
C LEU A 359 20.65 -31.12 -1.88
N GLN A 360 20.24 -31.28 -3.14
CA GLN A 360 21.14 -31.56 -4.25
C GLN A 360 21.13 -30.37 -5.21
N VAL A 361 22.31 -29.97 -5.69
CA VAL A 361 22.45 -28.91 -6.68
C VAL A 361 23.12 -29.46 -7.94
N VAL A 362 22.48 -29.23 -9.09
CA VAL A 362 23.03 -29.53 -10.41
C VAL A 362 23.22 -28.22 -11.17
N VAL A 363 24.46 -27.87 -11.50
CA VAL A 363 24.74 -26.70 -12.34
C VAL A 363 24.87 -27.15 -13.78
N LEU A 364 23.99 -26.63 -14.64
CA LEU A 364 24.06 -26.78 -16.09
C LEU A 364 24.98 -25.68 -16.64
N CYS A 365 26.08 -26.08 -17.27
CA CYS A 365 27.10 -25.16 -17.78
C CYS A 365 27.65 -25.62 -19.14
N GLU A 366 28.27 -24.70 -19.87
CA GLU A 366 29.00 -25.05 -21.11
C GLU A 366 30.36 -25.69 -20.81
N THR A 367 30.97 -25.31 -19.68
CA THR A 367 32.25 -25.82 -19.19
C THR A 367 32.22 -25.93 -17.67
N ASN A 368 33.07 -26.78 -17.09
CA ASN A 368 33.18 -26.90 -15.64
C ASN A 368 33.68 -25.59 -15.01
N LEU A 369 33.01 -25.17 -13.93
CA LEU A 369 33.28 -23.94 -13.21
C LEU A 369 33.91 -24.24 -11.83
N PRO A 370 34.82 -23.41 -11.34
CA PRO A 370 35.39 -23.56 -10.00
C PRO A 370 34.40 -23.08 -8.93
N LEU A 371 33.45 -23.92 -8.57
CA LEU A 371 32.37 -23.62 -7.62
C LEU A 371 32.60 -24.31 -6.27
N THR A 372 32.24 -23.62 -5.18
CA THR A 372 32.33 -24.14 -3.81
C THR A 372 30.93 -24.21 -3.19
N PRO A 373 30.39 -25.39 -2.87
CA PRO A 373 29.10 -25.50 -2.20
C PRO A 373 29.23 -25.21 -0.70
N ALA A 374 28.12 -24.81 -0.07
CA ALA A 374 28.05 -24.75 1.39
C ALA A 374 28.12 -26.16 2.02
N PRO A 375 28.52 -26.29 3.31
CA PRO A 375 28.57 -27.57 3.99
C PRO A 375 27.24 -28.33 3.93
N GLY A 376 27.31 -29.66 3.72
CA GLY A 376 26.12 -30.53 3.62
C GLY A 376 25.47 -30.58 2.23
N ILE A 377 25.76 -29.63 1.34
CA ILE A 377 25.16 -29.59 0.00
C ILE A 377 25.91 -30.49 -0.99
N THR A 378 25.19 -31.39 -1.66
CA THR A 378 25.74 -32.19 -2.74
C THR A 378 25.70 -31.42 -4.05
N LEU A 379 26.87 -31.00 -4.55
CA LEU A 379 27.01 -30.28 -5.83
C LEU A 379 27.48 -31.21 -6.95
N SER A 380 26.83 -31.12 -8.10
CA SER A 380 27.31 -31.71 -9.35
C SER A 380 27.20 -30.73 -10.52
N GLN A 381 28.04 -30.91 -11.53
CA GLN A 381 28.02 -30.08 -12.74
C GLN A 381 27.75 -30.98 -13.95
N ARG A 382 26.93 -30.48 -14.87
CA ARG A 382 26.52 -31.17 -16.10
C ARG A 382 26.80 -30.27 -17.29
N ILE A 383 27.63 -30.76 -18.19
CA ILE A 383 27.95 -30.05 -19.43
C ILE A 383 26.78 -30.20 -20.41
N ASN A 384 26.21 -29.07 -20.84
CA ASN A 384 25.05 -29.05 -21.74
C ASN A 384 25.41 -29.45 -23.20
N ASN A 385 26.69 -29.48 -23.59
CA ASN A 385 27.16 -29.87 -24.93
C ASN A 385 26.42 -29.16 -26.10
N GLY A 386 25.93 -27.94 -25.89
CA GLY A 386 25.15 -27.18 -26.87
C GLY A 386 23.72 -27.70 -27.11
N THR A 387 23.21 -28.61 -26.28
CA THR A 387 21.79 -29.02 -26.35
C THR A 387 20.87 -27.95 -25.79
N ASN A 388 19.60 -27.98 -26.19
CA ASN A 388 18.62 -27.03 -25.65
C ASN A 388 18.25 -27.39 -24.20
N ILE A 389 17.69 -26.44 -23.46
CA ILE A 389 17.45 -26.61 -22.02
C ILE A 389 16.53 -27.80 -21.69
N ALA A 390 15.47 -28.03 -22.46
CA ALA A 390 14.58 -29.19 -22.25
C ALA A 390 15.32 -30.52 -22.43
N GLN A 391 16.19 -30.62 -23.45
CA GLN A 391 17.04 -31.78 -23.67
C GLN A 391 18.07 -31.98 -22.55
N ALA A 392 18.57 -30.90 -21.96
CA ALA A 392 19.51 -30.94 -20.83
C ALA A 392 18.84 -31.40 -19.53
N LEU A 393 17.58 -31.02 -19.31
CA LEU A 393 16.83 -31.32 -18.09
C LEU A 393 16.34 -32.77 -18.03
N ASN A 394 15.92 -33.37 -19.14
CA ASN A 394 15.36 -34.74 -19.12
C ASN A 394 16.32 -35.79 -18.54
N PRO A 395 17.62 -35.86 -18.92
CA PRO A 395 18.58 -36.78 -18.30
C PRO A 395 18.78 -36.56 -16.80
N ILE A 396 18.56 -35.33 -16.31
CA ILE A 396 18.63 -35.03 -14.87
C ILE A 396 17.46 -35.70 -14.13
N VAL A 397 16.24 -35.61 -14.68
CA VAL A 397 15.05 -36.28 -14.12
C VAL A 397 15.25 -37.80 -14.02
N ASP A 398 15.90 -38.39 -15.03
CA ASP A 398 16.17 -39.82 -15.08
C ASP A 398 17.28 -40.25 -14.10
N THR A 399 18.36 -39.46 -13.99
CA THR A 399 19.56 -39.87 -13.23
C THR A 399 19.46 -39.60 -11.73
N TYR A 400 18.88 -38.47 -11.34
CA TYR A 400 18.93 -38.02 -9.94
C TYR A 400 17.72 -38.49 -9.15
N HIS A 401 17.94 -38.80 -7.87
CA HIS A 401 16.90 -39.16 -6.92
C HIS A 401 16.50 -37.93 -6.10
N PHE A 402 15.27 -37.46 -6.30
CA PHE A 402 14.68 -36.32 -5.63
C PHE A 402 13.17 -36.51 -5.51
N ASP A 403 12.56 -35.78 -4.58
CA ASP A 403 11.10 -35.72 -4.45
C ASP A 403 10.56 -34.54 -5.27
N TRP A 404 11.23 -33.39 -5.18
CA TRP A 404 10.87 -32.16 -5.88
C TRP A 404 12.07 -31.52 -6.58
N MET A 405 11.83 -30.94 -7.75
CA MET A 405 12.85 -30.23 -8.54
C MET A 405 12.39 -28.81 -8.87
N ILE A 406 13.30 -27.85 -8.70
CA ILE A 406 13.15 -26.46 -9.17
C ILE A 406 14.28 -26.11 -10.14
N VAL A 407 13.97 -25.30 -11.14
CA VAL A 407 14.92 -24.82 -12.14
C VAL A 407 15.05 -23.31 -12.04
N ILE A 408 16.27 -22.80 -11.83
CA ILE A 408 16.56 -21.37 -11.64
C ILE A 408 17.75 -20.91 -12.50
N GLU A 409 17.81 -19.61 -12.78
CA GLU A 409 18.95 -18.99 -13.46
C GLU A 409 20.10 -18.70 -12.48
N ALA A 410 21.33 -18.85 -12.94
CA ALA A 410 22.53 -18.47 -12.19
C ALA A 410 22.48 -16.98 -11.81
N GLY A 411 22.76 -16.69 -10.54
CA GLY A 411 22.66 -15.37 -9.95
C GLY A 411 21.38 -15.18 -9.12
N THR A 412 20.37 -16.04 -9.28
CA THR A 412 19.22 -16.09 -8.38
C THR A 412 19.66 -16.49 -6.98
N GLN A 413 19.10 -15.85 -5.95
CA GLN A 413 19.40 -16.16 -4.55
C GLN A 413 18.16 -16.70 -3.85
N PHE A 414 18.33 -17.63 -2.93
CA PHE A 414 17.25 -18.04 -2.05
C PHE A 414 17.11 -17.05 -0.89
N THR A 415 15.87 -16.78 -0.47
CA THR A 415 15.64 -16.02 0.75
C THR A 415 15.97 -16.88 1.98
N PRO A 416 16.36 -16.30 3.11
CA PRO A 416 16.83 -17.07 4.27
C PRO A 416 15.82 -18.10 4.81
N PHE A 417 14.52 -17.79 4.78
CA PHE A 417 13.46 -18.71 5.19
C PHE A 417 12.82 -19.47 4.02
N GLY A 418 13.05 -19.04 2.77
CA GLY A 418 12.29 -19.48 1.60
C GLY A 418 12.24 -20.99 1.39
N LEU A 419 13.41 -21.65 1.36
CA LEU A 419 13.45 -23.11 1.17
C LEU A 419 12.92 -23.89 2.37
N THR A 420 13.08 -23.35 3.58
CA THR A 420 12.49 -23.94 4.79
C THR A 420 10.96 -23.87 4.74
N ALA A 421 10.40 -22.71 4.38
CA ALA A 421 8.96 -22.53 4.18
C ALA A 421 8.43 -23.47 3.08
N CYS A 422 9.18 -23.63 1.99
CA CYS A 422 8.86 -24.55 0.92
C CYS A 422 8.77 -25.99 1.43
N ALA A 423 9.81 -26.50 2.11
CA ALA A 423 9.82 -27.86 2.65
C ALA A 423 8.64 -28.10 3.60
N LEU A 424 8.37 -27.15 4.51
CA LEU A 424 7.24 -27.24 5.44
C LEU A 424 5.89 -27.32 4.73
N LYS A 425 5.68 -26.54 3.66
CA LYS A 425 4.41 -26.53 2.92
C LYS A 425 4.22 -27.76 2.03
N LEU A 426 5.30 -28.31 1.48
CA LEU A 426 5.25 -29.55 0.70
C LEU A 426 4.87 -30.75 1.57
N ILE A 427 5.37 -30.83 2.81
CA ILE A 427 5.00 -31.88 3.78
C ILE A 427 3.53 -31.77 4.19
N GLU A 428 3.03 -30.55 4.42
CA GLU A 428 1.62 -30.30 4.77
C GLU A 428 0.66 -30.70 3.63
N SER A 429 1.17 -30.80 2.40
CA SER A 429 0.36 -31.00 1.19
C SER A 429 0.84 -32.20 0.33
N PRO A 430 0.81 -33.44 0.86
CA PRO A 430 1.40 -34.61 0.20
C PRO A 430 0.74 -35.00 -1.13
N ASP A 431 -0.51 -34.57 -1.35
CA ASP A 431 -1.27 -34.83 -2.58
C ASP A 431 -0.91 -33.88 -3.73
N ARG A 432 -0.10 -32.85 -3.47
CA ARG A 432 0.31 -31.87 -4.48
C ARG A 432 1.43 -32.44 -5.35
N ARG A 433 1.41 -32.09 -6.62
CA ARG A 433 2.36 -32.61 -7.64
C ARG A 433 3.14 -31.52 -8.37
N ALA A 434 2.64 -30.28 -8.30
CA ALA A 434 3.30 -29.08 -8.78
C ALA A 434 3.08 -27.97 -7.74
N ALA A 435 4.08 -27.11 -7.57
CA ALA A 435 3.99 -25.95 -6.70
C ALA A 435 4.69 -24.75 -7.33
N PHE A 436 4.24 -23.55 -7.00
CA PHE A 436 4.95 -22.31 -7.30
C PHE A 436 4.97 -21.44 -6.05
N ALA A 437 5.89 -20.48 -6.02
CA ALA A 437 6.07 -19.60 -4.89
C ALA A 437 6.17 -18.14 -5.32
N ASP A 438 6.17 -17.25 -4.35
CA ASP A 438 6.42 -15.84 -4.58
C ASP A 438 7.93 -15.58 -4.78
N GLU A 439 8.26 -14.41 -5.28
CA GLU A 439 9.64 -13.99 -5.46
C GLU A 439 9.80 -12.47 -5.25
N MET A 440 11.04 -12.05 -5.10
CA MET A 440 11.44 -10.64 -5.16
C MET A 440 12.24 -10.41 -6.43
N HIS A 441 12.02 -9.27 -7.08
CA HIS A 441 12.74 -8.87 -8.28
C HIS A 441 13.79 -7.82 -7.94
N ARG A 442 14.99 -8.00 -8.50
CA ARG A 442 16.11 -7.07 -8.40
C ARG A 442 16.18 -6.25 -9.68
N SER A 443 16.08 -4.94 -9.54
CA SER A 443 16.27 -4.02 -10.65
C SER A 443 17.74 -3.98 -11.09
N PRO A 444 18.06 -3.47 -12.30
CA PRO A 444 19.46 -3.27 -12.72
C PRO A 444 20.29 -2.38 -11.78
N LYS A 445 19.64 -1.54 -10.97
CA LYS A 445 20.30 -0.70 -9.94
C LYS A 445 20.55 -1.44 -8.62
N GLY A 446 20.05 -2.67 -8.48
CA GLY A 446 20.17 -3.50 -7.28
C GLY A 446 19.01 -3.38 -6.30
N GLU A 447 18.07 -2.46 -6.54
CA GLU A 447 16.87 -2.25 -5.71
C GLU A 447 15.93 -3.47 -5.78
N LEU A 448 15.28 -3.79 -4.67
CA LEU A 448 14.34 -4.89 -4.58
C LEU A 448 12.90 -4.41 -4.71
N SER A 449 12.09 -5.16 -5.44
CA SER A 449 10.64 -5.00 -5.50
C SER A 449 9.95 -6.35 -5.30
N SER A 450 8.73 -6.33 -4.78
CA SER A 450 7.97 -7.56 -4.56
C SER A 450 7.25 -8.06 -5.82
N ALA A 451 7.28 -9.37 -6.03
CA ALA A 451 6.49 -10.09 -7.04
C ALA A 451 5.69 -11.20 -6.35
N MET A 452 4.68 -10.78 -5.57
CA MET A 452 3.77 -11.62 -4.82
C MET A 452 2.65 -12.09 -5.75
N ARG A 453 2.71 -13.35 -6.16
CA ARG A 453 1.77 -13.93 -7.11
C ARG A 453 0.40 -14.11 -6.44
N PRO A 454 -0.72 -14.02 -7.18
CA PRO A 454 -1.99 -14.57 -6.71
C PRO A 454 -1.89 -16.10 -6.58
N ASP A 455 -2.92 -16.71 -6.03
CA ASP A 455 -3.12 -18.16 -6.17
C ASP A 455 -3.27 -18.55 -7.66
N PHE A 456 -3.31 -19.85 -7.97
CA PHE A 456 -3.31 -20.32 -9.35
C PHE A 456 -4.39 -19.62 -10.18
N ASN A 457 -3.95 -18.91 -11.21
CA ASN A 457 -4.79 -18.07 -12.06
C ASN A 457 -4.56 -18.48 -13.51
N LEU A 458 -5.55 -19.17 -14.07
CA LEU A 458 -5.44 -19.77 -15.40
C LEU A 458 -5.30 -18.69 -16.47
N ASP A 459 -6.17 -17.69 -16.45
CA ASP A 459 -6.18 -16.65 -17.47
C ASP A 459 -4.93 -15.78 -17.39
N TYR A 460 -4.42 -15.50 -16.18
CA TYR A 460 -3.16 -14.79 -16.02
C TYR A 460 -1.95 -15.61 -16.49
N LEU A 461 -1.98 -16.94 -16.31
CA LEU A 461 -0.96 -17.84 -16.86
C LEU A 461 -0.96 -17.83 -18.39
N LEU A 462 -2.15 -17.89 -19.02
CA LEU A 462 -2.28 -17.89 -20.48
C LEU A 462 -1.88 -16.54 -21.08
N SER A 463 -2.27 -15.45 -20.44
CA SER A 463 -2.05 -14.10 -20.95
C SER A 463 -0.68 -13.52 -20.58
N TYR A 464 -0.01 -13.99 -19.52
CA TYR A 464 1.32 -13.53 -19.14
C TYR A 464 2.23 -14.62 -18.52
N PRO A 465 2.70 -15.60 -19.33
CA PRO A 465 3.53 -16.70 -18.84
C PRO A 465 4.89 -16.26 -18.28
N LEU A 466 5.40 -15.10 -18.69
CA LEU A 466 6.71 -14.60 -18.24
C LEU A 466 6.84 -14.51 -16.71
N LEU A 467 5.78 -14.08 -16.01
CA LEU A 467 5.79 -13.98 -14.54
C LEU A 467 5.14 -15.16 -13.82
N THR A 468 4.39 -15.99 -14.54
CA THR A 468 3.53 -17.01 -13.92
C THR A 468 4.04 -18.44 -14.13
N ALA A 469 4.82 -18.69 -15.20
CA ALA A 469 5.31 -20.02 -15.56
C ALA A 469 6.77 -20.28 -15.13
N GLY A 470 7.44 -19.30 -14.53
CA GLY A 470 8.82 -19.42 -14.05
C GLY A 470 8.92 -19.93 -12.61
N HIS A 471 10.01 -20.67 -12.33
CA HIS A 471 10.42 -21.12 -10.99
C HIS A 471 9.42 -22.06 -10.28
N TRP A 472 8.78 -22.96 -11.03
CA TRP A 472 7.90 -23.96 -10.43
C TRP A 472 8.71 -25.11 -9.83
N LEU A 473 8.20 -25.69 -8.74
CA LEU A 473 8.63 -26.96 -8.19
C LEU A 473 7.75 -28.06 -8.76
N PHE A 474 8.38 -29.08 -9.34
CA PHE A 474 7.69 -30.24 -9.88
C PHE A 474 8.09 -31.49 -9.12
N SER A 475 7.10 -32.29 -8.72
CA SER A 475 7.38 -33.60 -8.15
C SER A 475 8.01 -34.50 -9.20
N ARG A 476 8.94 -35.37 -8.81
CA ARG A 476 9.60 -36.29 -9.74
C ARG A 476 8.59 -37.18 -10.48
N GLN A 477 7.59 -37.67 -9.76
CA GLN A 477 6.56 -38.53 -10.34
C GLN A 477 5.78 -37.80 -11.43
N MET A 478 5.40 -36.53 -11.20
CA MET A 478 4.74 -35.71 -12.22
C MET A 478 5.59 -35.55 -13.48
N LEU A 479 6.89 -35.28 -13.33
CA LEU A 479 7.79 -35.14 -14.48
C LEU A 479 7.86 -36.44 -15.29
N LEU A 480 7.94 -37.60 -14.62
CA LEU A 480 7.95 -38.90 -15.29
C LEU A 480 6.62 -39.20 -15.97
N ASP A 481 5.49 -38.95 -15.32
CA ASP A 481 4.16 -39.19 -15.85
C ASP A 481 3.88 -38.35 -17.10
N MET A 482 4.46 -37.14 -17.16
CA MET A 482 4.38 -36.24 -18.31
C MET A 482 5.43 -36.51 -19.40
N GLY A 483 6.34 -37.48 -19.21
CA GLY A 483 7.42 -37.76 -20.15
C GLY A 483 8.50 -36.68 -20.22
N GLY A 484 8.71 -35.95 -19.12
CA GLY A 484 9.69 -34.87 -19.00
C GLY A 484 9.30 -33.59 -19.73
N PHE A 485 10.29 -32.78 -20.05
CA PHE A 485 10.18 -31.52 -20.78
C PHE A 485 10.19 -31.76 -22.30
N ASP A 486 9.37 -31.03 -23.04
CA ASP A 486 9.25 -31.17 -24.51
C ASP A 486 10.32 -30.31 -25.22
N PRO A 487 11.29 -30.92 -25.93
CA PRO A 487 12.35 -30.19 -26.64
C PRO A 487 11.87 -29.21 -27.71
N GLN A 488 10.64 -29.32 -28.19
CA GLN A 488 10.07 -28.40 -29.19
C GLN A 488 9.80 -27.00 -28.62
N PHE A 489 9.69 -26.87 -27.29
CA PHE A 489 9.36 -25.62 -26.60
C PHE A 489 10.53 -25.16 -25.74
N CYS A 490 11.77 -25.21 -26.24
CA CYS A 490 12.97 -24.96 -25.44
C CYS A 490 12.98 -23.61 -24.71
N ASP A 491 12.48 -22.54 -25.33
CA ASP A 491 12.40 -21.20 -24.68
C ASP A 491 11.08 -20.96 -23.94
N ALA A 492 10.21 -21.97 -23.87
CA ALA A 492 8.94 -21.98 -23.15
C ALA A 492 8.79 -23.27 -22.31
N THR A 493 9.93 -23.84 -21.88
CA THR A 493 10.02 -25.23 -21.39
C THR A 493 9.09 -25.52 -20.21
N GLN A 494 9.12 -24.67 -19.18
CA GLN A 494 8.25 -24.83 -18.00
C GLN A 494 6.79 -24.53 -18.36
N PHE A 495 6.53 -23.50 -19.15
CA PHE A 495 5.17 -23.13 -19.56
C PHE A 495 4.47 -24.25 -20.34
N ALA A 496 5.13 -24.84 -21.34
CA ALA A 496 4.59 -25.95 -22.09
C ALA A 496 4.35 -27.21 -21.22
N LEU A 497 5.19 -27.47 -20.22
CA LEU A 497 4.97 -28.55 -19.25
C LEU A 497 3.72 -28.27 -18.40
N ILE A 498 3.55 -27.05 -17.89
CA ILE A 498 2.40 -26.64 -17.07
C ILE A 498 1.10 -26.78 -17.86
N LEU A 499 1.06 -26.32 -19.12
CA LEU A 499 -0.13 -26.45 -19.98
C LEU A 499 -0.51 -27.92 -20.20
N ARG A 500 0.46 -28.79 -20.51
CA ARG A 500 0.20 -30.23 -20.65
C ARG A 500 -0.29 -30.88 -19.35
N TRP A 501 0.18 -30.41 -18.20
CA TRP A 501 -0.31 -30.89 -16.90
C TRP A 501 -1.77 -30.48 -16.68
N ILE A 502 -2.11 -29.22 -16.93
CA ILE A 502 -3.48 -28.70 -16.81
C ILE A 502 -4.44 -29.47 -17.76
N GLU A 503 -3.99 -29.78 -18.97
CA GLU A 503 -4.75 -30.59 -19.94
C GLU A 503 -5.12 -31.98 -19.41
N ARG A 504 -4.25 -32.59 -18.59
CA ARG A 504 -4.39 -33.97 -18.13
C ARG A 504 -5.04 -34.10 -16.76
N GLU A 505 -4.58 -33.30 -15.79
CA GLU A 505 -4.90 -33.46 -14.36
C GLU A 505 -5.67 -32.24 -13.79
N GLY A 506 -5.79 -31.15 -14.56
CA GLY A 506 -6.37 -29.89 -14.12
C GLY A 506 -5.52 -29.14 -13.09
N ALA A 507 -6.09 -28.10 -12.47
CA ALA A 507 -5.39 -27.22 -11.53
C ALA A 507 -5.42 -27.70 -10.07
N GLY A 508 -6.24 -28.70 -9.74
CA GLY A 508 -6.53 -29.09 -8.35
C GLY A 508 -5.34 -29.61 -7.54
N GLN A 509 -4.26 -30.05 -8.19
CA GLN A 509 -3.03 -30.56 -7.55
C GLN A 509 -1.88 -29.53 -7.51
N ILE A 510 -2.15 -28.28 -7.89
CA ILE A 510 -1.18 -27.18 -7.87
C ILE A 510 -1.22 -26.52 -6.48
N LEU A 511 -0.05 -26.19 -5.93
CA LEU A 511 0.10 -25.51 -4.63
C LEU A 511 0.76 -24.13 -4.83
N HIS A 512 0.16 -23.08 -4.27
CA HIS A 512 0.84 -21.81 -4.10
C HIS A 512 1.50 -21.74 -2.71
N ILE A 513 2.82 -21.64 -2.69
CA ILE A 513 3.61 -21.39 -1.48
C ILE A 513 3.71 -19.87 -1.34
N ARG A 514 2.85 -19.30 -0.49
CA ARG A 514 2.77 -17.85 -0.21
C ARG A 514 3.95 -17.35 0.63
N GLU A 515 5.15 -17.53 0.12
CA GLU A 515 6.41 -17.08 0.69
C GLU A 515 7.35 -16.71 -0.46
N PRO A 516 8.03 -15.55 -0.43
CA PRO A 516 9.08 -15.27 -1.39
C PRO A 516 10.26 -16.19 -1.14
N ILE A 517 10.47 -17.17 -2.02
CA ILE A 517 11.59 -18.11 -1.87
C ILE A 517 12.83 -17.70 -2.66
N LEU A 518 12.67 -16.81 -3.65
CA LEU A 518 13.75 -16.32 -4.52
C LEU A 518 13.88 -14.80 -4.51
N ILE A 519 15.11 -14.34 -4.70
CA ILE A 519 15.46 -13.01 -5.20
C ILE A 519 16.11 -13.21 -6.58
N CYS A 520 15.41 -12.80 -7.64
CA CYS A 520 15.85 -12.94 -9.03
C CYS A 520 15.97 -11.58 -9.72
N ASP A 521 16.72 -11.51 -10.81
CA ASP A 521 16.78 -10.28 -11.62
C ASP A 521 15.40 -10.06 -12.29
N THR A 522 14.92 -8.81 -12.39
CA THR A 522 13.66 -8.51 -13.07
C THR A 522 13.66 -9.09 -14.49
N PRO A 523 12.68 -9.91 -14.87
CA PRO A 523 12.68 -10.55 -16.18
C PRO A 523 12.50 -9.52 -17.30
N LEU A 524 13.28 -9.70 -18.38
CA LEU A 524 13.16 -8.90 -19.59
C LEU A 524 12.00 -9.42 -20.45
N ALA A 525 11.06 -8.53 -20.79
CA ALA A 525 9.96 -8.84 -21.69
C ALA A 525 10.42 -8.76 -23.16
N LEU A 526 11.08 -9.82 -23.63
CA LEU A 526 11.44 -10.02 -25.04
C LEU A 526 10.43 -10.96 -25.72
N GLU A 527 10.17 -10.80 -27.00
CA GLU A 527 9.22 -11.66 -27.73
C GLU A 527 9.60 -13.14 -27.66
N ASN A 528 8.61 -14.03 -27.58
CA ASN A 528 8.81 -15.47 -27.53
C ASN A 528 7.74 -16.19 -28.38
N THR A 529 8.17 -16.73 -29.53
CA THR A 529 7.27 -17.40 -30.47
C THR A 529 6.89 -18.81 -30.02
N LEU A 530 7.71 -19.45 -29.19
CA LEU A 530 7.45 -20.80 -28.66
C LEU A 530 6.35 -20.80 -27.60
N GLU A 531 6.18 -19.70 -26.84
CA GLU A 531 5.03 -19.53 -25.95
C GLU A 531 3.72 -19.45 -26.73
N ILE A 532 3.70 -18.69 -27.84
CA ILE A 532 2.53 -18.60 -28.73
C ILE A 532 2.21 -19.98 -29.32
N ALA A 533 3.25 -20.74 -29.73
CA ALA A 533 3.08 -22.09 -30.24
C ALA A 533 2.52 -23.05 -29.18
N ALA A 534 3.01 -22.96 -27.93
CA ALA A 534 2.52 -23.76 -26.81
C ALA A 534 1.05 -23.43 -26.48
N LEU A 535 0.68 -22.15 -26.47
CA LEU A 535 -0.70 -21.69 -26.29
C LEU A 535 -1.63 -22.23 -27.40
N LYS A 536 -1.24 -22.08 -28.67
CA LYS A 536 -2.06 -22.60 -29.80
C LYS A 536 -2.26 -24.10 -29.71
N ARG A 537 -1.22 -24.85 -29.33
CA ARG A 537 -1.33 -26.29 -29.05
C ARG A 537 -2.34 -26.54 -27.93
N HIS A 538 -2.19 -25.85 -26.79
CA HIS A 538 -3.07 -26.00 -25.64
C HIS A 538 -4.54 -25.76 -25.99
N LEU A 539 -4.83 -24.66 -26.69
CA LEU A 539 -6.17 -24.29 -27.12
C LEU A 539 -6.78 -25.36 -28.03
N LYS A 540 -5.99 -25.92 -28.97
CA LYS A 540 -6.43 -27.02 -29.82
C LYS A 540 -6.77 -28.28 -29.02
N VAL A 541 -5.96 -28.64 -28.02
CA VAL A 541 -6.23 -29.80 -27.13
C VAL A 541 -7.48 -29.57 -26.28
N ARG A 542 -7.71 -28.33 -25.83
CA ARG A 542 -8.90 -27.92 -25.07
C ARG A 542 -10.18 -27.85 -25.92
N GLY A 543 -10.11 -28.08 -27.22
CA GLY A 543 -11.27 -28.11 -28.12
C GLY A 543 -11.55 -26.80 -28.87
N TYR A 544 -10.57 -25.89 -28.95
CA TYR A 544 -10.68 -24.61 -29.67
C TYR A 544 -9.78 -24.60 -30.92
N PRO A 545 -10.18 -25.28 -32.02
CA PRO A 545 -9.35 -25.43 -33.21
C PRO A 545 -9.14 -24.13 -33.98
N ASP A 546 -10.10 -23.20 -33.88
CA ASP A 546 -10.11 -21.91 -34.59
C ASP A 546 -9.60 -20.75 -33.71
N ALA A 547 -9.05 -21.06 -32.53
CA ALA A 547 -8.51 -20.05 -31.63
C ALA A 547 -7.29 -19.33 -32.23
N SER A 548 -7.17 -18.05 -31.92
CA SER A 548 -6.01 -17.23 -32.26
C SER A 548 -5.41 -16.57 -31.02
N VAL A 549 -4.11 -16.31 -31.08
CA VAL A 549 -3.34 -15.71 -29.99
C VAL A 549 -2.71 -14.45 -30.56
N LEU A 550 -3.15 -13.30 -30.05
CA LEU A 550 -2.64 -11.99 -30.42
C LEU A 550 -1.63 -11.54 -29.37
N GLN A 551 -0.53 -10.94 -29.79
CA GLN A 551 0.45 -10.35 -28.88
C GLN A 551 0.15 -8.86 -28.74
N THR A 552 -0.30 -8.44 -27.56
CA THR A 552 -0.67 -7.03 -27.29
C THR A 552 0.55 -6.20 -26.93
N LEU A 553 1.44 -6.79 -26.12
CA LEU A 553 2.78 -6.31 -25.77
C LEU A 553 3.74 -7.50 -25.72
N ALA A 554 5.05 -7.27 -25.62
CA ALA A 554 6.03 -8.37 -25.54
C ALA A 554 5.66 -9.38 -24.43
N ARG A 555 5.44 -10.64 -24.84
CA ARG A 555 4.99 -11.77 -24.00
C ARG A 555 3.67 -11.57 -23.25
N ARG A 556 2.83 -10.62 -23.69
CA ARG A 556 1.45 -10.46 -23.22
C ARG A 556 0.50 -10.86 -24.33
N TYR A 557 -0.36 -11.82 -24.01
CA TYR A 557 -1.18 -12.51 -24.98
C TYR A 557 -2.66 -12.24 -24.73
N HIS A 558 -3.37 -11.94 -25.81
CA HIS A 558 -4.81 -11.91 -25.87
C HIS A 558 -5.28 -13.16 -26.60
N VAL A 559 -6.00 -14.03 -25.89
CA VAL A 559 -6.51 -15.30 -26.41
C VAL A 559 -7.93 -15.11 -26.94
N LEU A 560 -8.09 -15.30 -28.25
CA LEU A 560 -9.39 -15.36 -28.90
C LEU A 560 -9.74 -16.84 -29.11
N TYR A 561 -10.74 -17.35 -28.42
CA TYR A 561 -11.10 -18.78 -28.42
C TYR A 561 -11.77 -19.25 -29.71
N GLY A 562 -12.22 -18.33 -30.56
CA GLY A 562 -12.74 -18.66 -31.91
C GLY A 562 -14.08 -19.40 -31.88
N HIS A 563 -14.95 -19.07 -30.93
CA HIS A 563 -16.28 -19.69 -30.83
C HIS A 563 -17.11 -19.45 -32.09
N THR A 564 -17.90 -20.45 -32.48
CA THR A 564 -18.84 -20.36 -33.61
C THR A 564 -20.27 -20.06 -33.16
N GLU A 565 -20.54 -20.21 -31.86
CA GLU A 565 -21.83 -19.93 -31.24
C GLU A 565 -22.10 -18.43 -31.17
N ALA A 566 -23.36 -18.06 -31.40
CA ALA A 566 -23.83 -16.68 -31.30
C ALA A 566 -25.09 -16.61 -30.42
N PRO A 567 -24.96 -16.85 -29.10
CA PRO A 567 -26.09 -16.90 -28.19
C PRO A 567 -26.77 -15.54 -28.03
N LEU A 568 -28.07 -15.55 -27.75
CA LEU A 568 -28.78 -14.31 -27.44
C LEU A 568 -28.29 -13.75 -26.09
N VAL A 569 -27.98 -12.46 -26.06
CA VAL A 569 -27.60 -11.74 -24.83
C VAL A 569 -28.72 -10.77 -24.41
N SER A 570 -29.17 -10.84 -23.17
CA SER A 570 -30.10 -9.86 -22.59
C SER A 570 -29.34 -8.82 -21.78
N ILE A 571 -29.33 -7.58 -22.25
CA ILE A 571 -28.69 -6.45 -21.56
C ILE A 571 -29.75 -5.77 -20.68
N ILE A 572 -29.52 -5.71 -19.38
CA ILE A 572 -30.44 -5.17 -18.38
C ILE A 572 -29.91 -3.83 -17.91
N ILE A 573 -30.72 -2.77 -18.05
CA ILE A 573 -30.38 -1.41 -17.62
C ILE A 573 -31.46 -0.86 -16.67
N PRO A 574 -31.24 -0.93 -15.35
CA PRO A 574 -32.06 -0.22 -14.37
C PRO A 574 -31.91 1.30 -14.53
N THR A 575 -33.02 2.03 -14.51
CA THR A 575 -33.00 3.50 -14.56
C THR A 575 -34.11 4.11 -13.70
N LYS A 576 -33.86 5.31 -13.19
CA LYS A 576 -34.87 6.18 -12.57
C LYS A 576 -34.52 7.63 -12.88
N ASP A 577 -35.41 8.32 -13.60
CA ASP A 577 -35.18 9.67 -14.09
C ASP A 577 -33.87 9.78 -14.91
N GLN A 578 -33.13 10.89 -14.79
CA GLN A 578 -31.80 11.11 -15.38
C GLN A 578 -31.71 10.79 -16.88
N LEU A 579 -32.68 11.30 -17.66
CA LEU A 579 -32.77 11.10 -19.10
C LEU A 579 -31.44 11.23 -19.87
N PRO A 580 -30.58 12.26 -19.62
CA PRO A 580 -29.33 12.40 -20.38
C PRO A 580 -28.39 11.18 -20.28
N LEU A 581 -28.34 10.51 -19.12
CA LEU A 581 -27.47 9.36 -18.90
C LEU A 581 -27.98 8.14 -19.65
N ILE A 582 -29.24 7.76 -19.39
CA ILE A 582 -29.85 6.59 -20.02
C ILE A 582 -29.94 6.75 -21.54
N GLN A 583 -30.25 7.95 -22.03
CA GLN A 583 -30.29 8.21 -23.46
C GLN A 583 -28.92 7.98 -24.10
N ARG A 584 -27.85 8.54 -23.53
CA ARG A 584 -26.48 8.34 -24.04
C ARG A 584 -26.05 6.87 -23.97
N CYS A 585 -26.38 6.18 -22.88
CA CYS A 585 -26.10 4.76 -22.72
C CYS A 585 -26.76 3.94 -23.84
N VAL A 586 -28.07 4.13 -24.04
CA VAL A 586 -28.84 3.39 -25.06
C VAL A 586 -28.41 3.76 -26.48
N GLU A 587 -28.19 5.03 -26.78
CA GLU A 587 -27.72 5.48 -28.10
C GLU A 587 -26.34 4.89 -28.44
N THR A 588 -25.37 5.00 -27.54
CA THR A 588 -24.03 4.44 -27.78
C THR A 588 -24.07 2.92 -27.91
N LEU A 589 -24.90 2.23 -27.11
CA LEU A 589 -25.10 0.79 -27.20
C LEU A 589 -25.67 0.40 -28.57
N LEU A 590 -26.76 1.02 -29.00
CA LEU A 590 -27.44 0.69 -30.26
C LEU A 590 -26.58 1.03 -31.49
N HIS A 591 -25.85 2.15 -31.46
CA HIS A 591 -25.06 2.61 -32.61
C HIS A 591 -23.68 1.95 -32.74
N LYS A 592 -23.05 1.58 -31.61
CA LYS A 592 -21.67 1.09 -31.64
C LYS A 592 -21.54 -0.42 -31.49
N THR A 593 -22.48 -1.10 -30.83
CA THR A 593 -22.33 -2.54 -30.58
C THR A 593 -22.40 -3.34 -31.87
N ARG A 594 -21.28 -4.01 -32.22
CA ARG A 594 -21.16 -4.82 -33.43
C ARG A 594 -21.95 -6.12 -33.35
N TYR A 595 -21.97 -6.74 -32.18
CA TYR A 595 -22.64 -8.03 -31.98
C TYR A 595 -24.16 -7.91 -32.23
N PRO A 596 -24.75 -8.73 -33.12
CA PRO A 596 -26.14 -8.52 -33.53
C PRO A 596 -27.18 -9.21 -32.64
N HIS A 597 -26.82 -10.28 -31.92
CA HIS A 597 -27.75 -11.13 -31.19
C HIS A 597 -27.94 -10.69 -29.74
N TYR A 598 -28.50 -9.49 -29.54
CA TYR A 598 -28.86 -9.01 -28.21
C TYR A 598 -30.28 -8.42 -28.16
N GLU A 599 -30.85 -8.44 -26.96
CA GLU A 599 -32.00 -7.61 -26.59
C GLU A 599 -31.63 -6.67 -25.44
N LEU A 600 -32.38 -5.57 -25.33
CA LEU A 600 -32.21 -4.55 -24.32
C LEU A 600 -33.46 -4.46 -23.44
N LEU A 601 -33.29 -4.61 -22.13
CA LEU A 601 -34.32 -4.48 -21.11
C LEU A 601 -34.05 -3.23 -20.28
N ILE A 602 -34.78 -2.15 -20.57
CA ILE A 602 -34.74 -0.92 -19.78
C ILE A 602 -35.72 -1.08 -18.63
N VAL A 603 -35.23 -1.10 -17.39
CA VAL A 603 -36.06 -1.33 -16.20
C VAL A 603 -36.30 0.00 -15.51
N ASP A 604 -37.48 0.56 -15.72
CA ASP A 604 -37.89 1.84 -15.12
C ASP A 604 -38.32 1.64 -13.67
N ASN A 605 -37.50 2.13 -12.73
CA ASN A 605 -37.81 2.15 -11.31
C ASN A 605 -38.64 3.39 -10.94
N ASP A 606 -39.84 3.46 -11.51
CA ASP A 606 -40.85 4.46 -11.17
C ASP A 606 -40.33 5.90 -11.38
N SER A 607 -39.85 6.18 -12.60
CA SER A 607 -39.44 7.54 -13.00
C SER A 607 -40.60 8.53 -12.86
N SER A 608 -40.28 9.76 -12.48
CA SER A 608 -41.27 10.80 -12.15
C SER A 608 -41.14 12.06 -13.00
N THR A 609 -39.98 12.28 -13.60
CA THR A 609 -39.72 13.43 -14.47
C THR A 609 -40.48 13.32 -15.80
N PRO A 610 -41.18 14.38 -16.25
CA PRO A 610 -41.96 14.35 -17.50
C PRO A 610 -41.17 13.93 -18.72
N GLU A 611 -39.91 14.36 -18.82
CA GLU A 611 -39.00 14.07 -19.94
C GLU A 611 -38.65 12.58 -20.00
N ALA A 612 -38.32 11.96 -18.85
CA ALA A 612 -38.03 10.53 -18.79
C ALA A 612 -39.26 9.68 -19.13
N LEU A 613 -40.43 10.05 -18.60
CA LEU A 613 -41.69 9.37 -18.90
C LEU A 613 -42.05 9.43 -20.38
N ALA A 614 -41.91 10.61 -21.00
CA ALA A 614 -42.16 10.80 -22.42
C ALA A 614 -41.20 9.98 -23.29
N TRP A 615 -39.90 9.96 -22.94
CA TRP A 615 -38.90 9.19 -23.66
C TRP A 615 -39.14 7.68 -23.55
N LEU A 616 -39.41 7.16 -22.35
CA LEU A 616 -39.72 5.74 -22.13
C LEU A 616 -40.98 5.30 -22.90
N ALA A 617 -42.03 6.13 -22.90
CA ALA A 617 -43.24 5.87 -23.68
C ALA A 617 -42.96 5.88 -25.19
N ALA A 618 -42.07 6.76 -25.67
CA ALA A 618 -41.65 6.76 -27.06
C ALA A 618 -40.87 5.50 -27.44
N VAL A 619 -39.99 5.00 -26.55
CA VAL A 619 -39.26 3.73 -26.74
C VAL A 619 -40.25 2.55 -26.79
N GLU A 620 -41.23 2.48 -25.88
CA GLU A 620 -42.28 1.46 -25.91
C GLU A 620 -43.11 1.52 -27.20
N ALA A 621 -43.47 2.72 -27.65
CA ALA A 621 -44.29 2.94 -28.85
C ALA A 621 -43.59 2.51 -30.16
N GLN A 622 -42.26 2.41 -30.18
CA GLN A 622 -41.54 1.85 -31.33
C GLN A 622 -41.86 0.37 -31.57
N GLY A 623 -42.36 -0.36 -30.56
CA GLY A 623 -42.77 -1.76 -30.69
C GLY A 623 -41.63 -2.71 -31.10
N SER A 624 -40.38 -2.35 -30.78
CA SER A 624 -39.20 -3.14 -31.14
C SER A 624 -39.07 -4.36 -30.23
N ASP A 625 -39.03 -5.57 -30.80
CA ASP A 625 -38.71 -6.78 -30.03
C ASP A 625 -37.29 -6.76 -29.45
N ARG A 626 -36.42 -5.88 -29.98
CA ARG A 626 -35.03 -5.73 -29.55
C ARG A 626 -34.88 -4.82 -28.32
N VAL A 627 -35.80 -3.88 -28.09
CA VAL A 627 -35.72 -2.93 -26.96
C VAL A 627 -37.05 -2.92 -26.23
N ARG A 628 -37.05 -3.40 -24.98
CA ARG A 628 -38.24 -3.52 -24.13
C ARG A 628 -38.08 -2.68 -22.88
N VAL A 629 -39.15 -1.99 -22.49
CA VAL A 629 -39.22 -1.29 -21.21
C VAL A 629 -40.01 -2.14 -20.23
N LEU A 630 -39.46 -2.35 -19.04
CA LEU A 630 -40.09 -3.06 -17.92
C LEU A 630 -40.37 -2.05 -16.81
N ARG A 631 -41.60 -2.05 -16.28
CA ARG A 631 -41.99 -1.14 -15.19
C ARG A 631 -41.79 -1.81 -13.83
N TYR A 632 -41.12 -1.13 -12.91
CA TYR A 632 -40.85 -1.60 -11.55
C TYR A 632 -41.29 -0.53 -10.51
N PRO A 633 -42.59 -0.52 -10.11
CA PRO A 633 -43.17 0.48 -9.21
C PRO A 633 -42.98 0.12 -7.72
N TYR A 634 -41.74 -0.12 -7.29
CA TYR A 634 -41.40 -0.47 -5.91
C TYR A 634 -40.20 0.37 -5.41
N PRO A 635 -39.92 0.40 -4.09
CA PRO A 635 -38.73 1.08 -3.57
C PRO A 635 -37.44 0.59 -4.24
N PHE A 636 -36.48 1.49 -4.43
CA PHE A 636 -35.21 1.18 -5.09
C PHE A 636 -34.47 0.08 -4.32
N ASN A 637 -34.18 -1.00 -5.04
CA ASN A 637 -33.27 -2.07 -4.62
C ASN A 637 -32.64 -2.63 -5.88
N TYR A 638 -31.36 -2.33 -6.10
CA TYR A 638 -30.66 -2.68 -7.33
C TYR A 638 -30.67 -4.19 -7.58
N SER A 639 -30.42 -4.97 -6.53
CA SER A 639 -30.44 -6.44 -6.56
C SER A 639 -31.79 -6.98 -7.01
N ARG A 640 -32.87 -6.51 -6.38
CA ARG A 640 -34.23 -6.95 -6.70
C ARG A 640 -34.67 -6.53 -8.09
N ILE A 641 -34.35 -5.31 -8.53
CA ILE A 641 -34.67 -4.81 -9.87
C ILE A 641 -34.05 -5.73 -10.94
N ASN A 642 -32.76 -6.05 -10.79
CA ASN A 642 -32.05 -6.94 -11.70
C ASN A 642 -32.56 -8.39 -11.63
N ASN A 643 -32.85 -8.92 -10.44
CA ASN A 643 -33.47 -10.24 -10.28
C ASN A 643 -34.79 -10.35 -11.04
N VAL A 644 -35.68 -9.36 -10.89
CA VAL A 644 -36.97 -9.32 -11.62
C VAL A 644 -36.75 -9.24 -13.12
N ALA A 645 -35.84 -8.38 -13.59
CA ALA A 645 -35.54 -8.26 -15.00
C ALA A 645 -34.94 -9.54 -15.60
N ALA A 646 -34.09 -10.25 -14.86
CA ALA A 646 -33.52 -11.54 -15.26
C ALA A 646 -34.61 -12.60 -15.54
N THR A 647 -35.73 -12.58 -14.81
CA THR A 647 -36.86 -13.50 -15.10
C THR A 647 -37.57 -13.21 -16.42
N HIS A 648 -37.47 -11.97 -16.92
CA HIS A 648 -38.08 -11.52 -18.18
C HIS A 648 -37.11 -11.59 -19.38
N ALA A 649 -35.83 -11.83 -19.13
CA ALA A 649 -34.80 -12.01 -20.14
C ALA A 649 -35.08 -13.25 -21.00
N LYS A 650 -34.68 -13.20 -22.26
CA LYS A 650 -34.75 -14.30 -23.24
C LYS A 650 -33.36 -14.84 -23.59
N GLY A 651 -32.31 -14.08 -23.30
CA GLY A 651 -30.93 -14.44 -23.58
C GLY A 651 -30.42 -15.57 -22.70
N GLU A 652 -29.47 -16.32 -23.27
CA GLU A 652 -28.69 -17.35 -22.56
C GLU A 652 -27.65 -16.71 -21.64
N TYR A 653 -27.22 -15.48 -21.97
CA TYR A 653 -26.34 -14.65 -21.18
C TYR A 653 -27.07 -13.37 -20.78
N LEU A 654 -26.81 -12.92 -19.56
CA LEU A 654 -27.28 -11.66 -19.02
C LEU A 654 -26.10 -10.69 -18.93
N VAL A 655 -26.31 -9.44 -19.32
CA VAL A 655 -25.41 -8.34 -18.98
C VAL A 655 -26.12 -7.41 -18.02
N LEU A 656 -25.57 -7.23 -16.82
CA LEU A 656 -25.96 -6.16 -15.92
C LEU A 656 -25.17 -4.92 -16.33
N LEU A 657 -25.86 -3.83 -16.66
CA LEU A 657 -25.26 -2.60 -17.16
C LEU A 657 -25.90 -1.39 -16.48
N ASN A 658 -25.09 -0.52 -15.88
CA ASN A 658 -25.61 0.71 -15.30
C ASN A 658 -26.02 1.73 -16.37
N ASN A 659 -27.02 2.56 -16.05
CA ASN A 659 -27.57 3.56 -16.97
C ASN A 659 -26.65 4.76 -17.26
N ASP A 660 -25.60 4.95 -16.47
CA ASP A 660 -24.58 6.01 -16.63
C ASP A 660 -23.31 5.51 -17.33
N THR A 661 -23.43 4.42 -18.09
CA THR A 661 -22.36 3.89 -18.94
C THR A 661 -22.44 4.41 -20.38
N ALA A 662 -21.34 4.31 -21.11
CA ALA A 662 -21.30 4.58 -22.54
C ALA A 662 -20.35 3.59 -23.25
N ILE A 663 -20.81 3.07 -24.39
CA ILE A 663 -20.00 2.16 -25.20
C ILE A 663 -18.98 2.96 -26.01
N VAL A 664 -17.70 2.60 -25.90
CA VAL A 664 -16.62 3.26 -26.64
C VAL A 664 -16.03 2.38 -27.75
N HIS A 665 -16.02 1.06 -27.57
CA HIS A 665 -15.53 0.11 -28.58
C HIS A 665 -16.62 -0.83 -29.07
N GLU A 666 -16.66 -1.07 -30.38
CA GLU A 666 -17.71 -1.84 -31.04
C GLU A 666 -17.75 -3.33 -30.65
N ARG A 667 -16.59 -3.89 -30.27
CA ARG A 667 -16.41 -5.32 -29.96
C ARG A 667 -16.59 -5.69 -28.49
N TRP A 668 -16.97 -4.75 -27.62
CA TRP A 668 -17.03 -4.98 -26.17
C TRP A 668 -17.81 -6.25 -25.79
N LEU A 669 -18.93 -6.53 -26.47
CA LEU A 669 -19.75 -7.71 -26.22
C LEU A 669 -19.13 -8.99 -26.80
N ASP A 670 -18.46 -8.89 -27.94
CA ASP A 670 -17.67 -10.00 -28.53
C ASP A 670 -16.55 -10.42 -27.54
N GLU A 671 -15.84 -9.46 -26.95
CA GLU A 671 -14.76 -9.71 -25.99
C GLU A 671 -15.25 -10.33 -24.67
N MET A 672 -16.43 -9.92 -24.19
CA MET A 672 -17.04 -10.56 -23.01
C MET A 672 -17.50 -11.99 -23.33
N LEU A 673 -18.13 -12.22 -24.48
CA LEU A 673 -18.57 -13.55 -24.92
C LEU A 673 -17.41 -14.50 -25.20
N ASN A 674 -16.26 -13.98 -25.67
CA ASN A 674 -15.04 -14.77 -25.88
C ASN A 674 -14.68 -15.59 -24.63
N HIS A 675 -14.85 -15.01 -23.44
CA HIS A 675 -14.64 -15.69 -22.17
C HIS A 675 -15.90 -16.40 -21.64
N ALA A 676 -17.08 -15.78 -21.72
CA ALA A 676 -18.30 -16.30 -21.11
C ALA A 676 -18.79 -17.64 -21.71
N LEU A 677 -18.45 -17.90 -22.97
CA LEU A 677 -18.75 -19.16 -23.65
C LEU A 677 -17.94 -20.36 -23.14
N ARG A 678 -16.86 -20.11 -22.37
CA ARG A 678 -16.09 -21.20 -21.75
C ARG A 678 -16.91 -21.86 -20.62
N PRO A 679 -17.01 -23.20 -20.58
CA PRO A 679 -17.82 -23.89 -19.58
C PRO A 679 -17.44 -23.60 -18.12
N GLU A 680 -16.16 -23.38 -17.85
CA GLU A 680 -15.64 -23.09 -16.52
C GLU A 680 -15.83 -21.63 -16.07
N VAL A 681 -16.25 -20.72 -16.96
CA VAL A 681 -16.42 -19.29 -16.66
C VAL A 681 -17.87 -19.00 -16.31
N GLY A 682 -18.10 -18.47 -15.12
CA GLY A 682 -19.43 -18.04 -14.67
C GLY A 682 -19.69 -16.57 -14.95
N ILE A 683 -18.69 -15.71 -14.73
CA ILE A 683 -18.82 -14.26 -14.82
C ILE A 683 -17.68 -13.67 -15.65
N VAL A 684 -18.00 -12.64 -16.44
CA VAL A 684 -17.02 -11.80 -17.15
C VAL A 684 -17.24 -10.33 -16.82
N GLY A 685 -16.18 -9.63 -16.40
CA GLY A 685 -16.19 -8.19 -16.12
C GLY A 685 -15.39 -7.40 -17.16
N ALA A 686 -15.87 -6.19 -17.47
CA ALA A 686 -15.21 -5.27 -18.40
C ALA A 686 -14.22 -4.33 -17.69
N LYS A 687 -13.34 -3.69 -18.44
CA LYS A 687 -12.57 -2.52 -18.00
C LYS A 687 -13.46 -1.28 -18.08
N LEU A 688 -13.57 -0.56 -16.97
CA LEU A 688 -14.34 0.69 -16.93
C LEU A 688 -13.42 1.88 -16.77
N LEU A 689 -13.69 2.92 -17.55
CA LEU A 689 -13.02 4.20 -17.47
C LEU A 689 -13.98 5.27 -16.98
N PHE A 690 -13.47 6.22 -16.21
CA PHE A 690 -14.17 7.48 -16.02
C PHE A 690 -14.26 8.25 -17.35
N PRO A 691 -15.17 9.23 -17.48
CA PRO A 691 -15.25 10.09 -18.66
C PRO A 691 -13.92 10.78 -19.00
N THR A 692 -13.08 10.99 -17.98
CA THR A 692 -11.72 11.52 -18.09
C THR A 692 -10.70 10.57 -18.71
N GLY A 693 -11.11 9.36 -19.14
CA GLY A 693 -10.21 8.33 -19.64
C GLY A 693 -9.38 7.62 -18.55
N ARG A 694 -9.60 7.94 -17.27
CA ARG A 694 -8.93 7.28 -16.14
C ARG A 694 -9.53 5.94 -15.82
N LEU A 695 -8.71 5.03 -15.30
CA LEU A 695 -9.15 3.73 -14.85
C LEU A 695 -10.12 3.87 -13.67
N GLN A 696 -11.30 3.31 -13.82
CA GLN A 696 -12.28 3.20 -12.74
C GLN A 696 -12.38 1.77 -12.22
N HIS A 697 -12.28 0.78 -13.12
CA HIS A 697 -12.38 -0.63 -12.75
C HIS A 697 -11.40 -1.47 -13.56
N ALA A 698 -10.48 -2.13 -12.83
CA ALA A 698 -9.63 -3.22 -13.32
C ALA A 698 -9.80 -4.48 -12.46
N GLY A 699 -11.05 -4.77 -12.07
CA GLY A 699 -11.35 -5.76 -11.05
C GLY A 699 -11.76 -5.16 -9.70
N VAL A 700 -12.22 -6.03 -8.80
CA VAL A 700 -12.45 -5.70 -7.39
C VAL A 700 -11.47 -6.50 -6.54
N ARG A 701 -10.82 -5.83 -5.59
CA ARG A 701 -9.97 -6.45 -4.58
C ARG A 701 -10.75 -6.58 -3.28
N LEU A 702 -10.84 -7.78 -2.75
CA LEU A 702 -11.52 -7.98 -1.47
C LEU A 702 -10.65 -7.43 -0.34
N GLY A 703 -11.32 -6.89 0.66
CA GLY A 703 -10.74 -6.35 1.87
C GLY A 703 -10.06 -4.98 1.76
N MET A 704 -10.04 -4.38 0.57
CA MET A 704 -9.53 -3.03 0.36
C MET A 704 -10.60 -1.98 0.73
N ASP A 705 -10.23 -0.93 1.47
CA ASP A 705 -11.11 0.18 1.88
C ASP A 705 -12.45 -0.26 2.52
N GLY A 706 -12.39 -1.31 3.35
CA GLY A 706 -13.57 -1.98 3.89
C GLY A 706 -13.73 -3.38 3.27
N PRO A 707 -14.95 -3.90 3.06
CA PRO A 707 -15.15 -5.24 2.52
C PRO A 707 -14.54 -5.47 1.14
N ALA A 708 -14.55 -4.46 0.25
CA ALA A 708 -14.04 -4.58 -1.11
C ALA A 708 -13.85 -3.19 -1.74
N GLY A 709 -12.83 -3.06 -2.60
CA GLY A 709 -12.46 -1.82 -3.26
C GLY A 709 -11.93 -2.00 -4.68
N HIS A 710 -11.83 -0.90 -5.42
CA HIS A 710 -11.33 -0.87 -6.80
C HIS A 710 -9.83 -0.51 -6.80
N PRO A 711 -8.91 -1.44 -7.16
CA PRO A 711 -7.49 -1.15 -7.19
C PRO A 711 -7.15 -0.23 -8.37
N GLN A 712 -6.08 0.57 -8.24
CA GLN A 712 -5.65 1.54 -9.26
C GLN A 712 -6.73 2.54 -9.71
N LEU A 713 -7.71 2.84 -8.83
CA LEU A 713 -8.74 3.82 -9.10
C LEU A 713 -8.12 5.19 -9.41
N GLY A 714 -8.51 5.78 -10.53
CA GLY A 714 -8.01 7.07 -10.99
C GLY A 714 -6.63 7.02 -11.65
N GLU A 715 -5.99 5.87 -11.79
CA GLU A 715 -4.74 5.75 -12.56
C GLU A 715 -4.99 5.89 -14.08
N PRO A 716 -3.97 6.22 -14.90
CA PRO A 716 -4.14 6.24 -16.35
C PRO A 716 -4.59 4.87 -16.87
N HIS A 717 -5.50 4.82 -17.85
CA HIS A 717 -6.03 3.54 -18.34
C HIS A 717 -4.95 2.62 -18.93
N PHE A 718 -3.83 3.16 -19.40
CA PHE A 718 -2.74 2.39 -19.96
C PHE A 718 -1.73 1.90 -18.91
N ILE A 719 -1.87 2.28 -17.63
CA ILE A 719 -0.97 1.82 -16.56
C ILE A 719 -0.85 0.30 -16.60
N GLN A 720 0.34 -0.27 -16.47
CA GLN A 720 0.50 -1.74 -16.43
C GLN A 720 0.05 -2.33 -15.09
N GLY A 721 0.11 -1.54 -14.00
CA GLY A 721 -0.28 -1.99 -12.67
C GLY A 721 0.69 -3.02 -12.08
N TYR A 722 0.42 -3.43 -10.84
CA TYR A 722 1.25 -4.43 -10.14
C TYR A 722 1.28 -5.75 -10.91
N MET A 723 2.50 -6.23 -11.18
CA MET A 723 2.75 -7.42 -12.01
C MET A 723 2.02 -7.39 -13.37
N GLN A 724 1.84 -6.19 -13.93
CA GLN A 724 1.29 -5.97 -15.27
C GLN A 724 -0.14 -6.47 -15.48
N ARG A 725 -0.88 -6.63 -14.38
CA ARG A 725 -2.21 -7.28 -14.35
C ARG A 725 -3.33 -6.47 -15.01
N THR A 726 -3.22 -5.15 -15.15
CA THR A 726 -4.26 -4.31 -15.78
C THR A 726 -4.25 -4.36 -17.31
N GLN A 727 -3.33 -5.14 -17.90
CA GLN A 727 -3.12 -5.25 -19.35
C GLN A 727 -3.46 -6.63 -19.92
N VAL A 728 -3.80 -7.58 -19.06
CA VAL A 728 -3.99 -8.99 -19.43
C VAL A 728 -5.28 -9.54 -18.83
N ASP A 729 -5.87 -10.52 -19.49
CA ASP A 729 -6.97 -11.29 -18.91
C ASP A 729 -6.51 -11.99 -17.63
N GLN A 730 -7.39 -12.05 -16.63
CA GLN A 730 -7.09 -12.69 -15.35
C GLN A 730 -8.36 -13.14 -14.63
N ASN A 731 -8.21 -14.17 -13.80
CA ASN A 731 -9.25 -14.55 -12.85
C ASN A 731 -9.20 -13.64 -11.62
N LEU A 732 -10.35 -13.15 -11.18
CA LEU A 732 -10.49 -12.34 -9.97
C LEU A 732 -11.58 -12.92 -9.07
N SER A 733 -11.58 -12.54 -7.79
CA SER A 733 -12.66 -12.95 -6.88
C SER A 733 -13.96 -12.20 -7.14
N ALA A 734 -13.89 -10.95 -7.63
CA ALA A 734 -15.06 -10.17 -7.98
C ALA A 734 -14.77 -9.11 -9.08
N VAL A 735 -15.83 -8.76 -9.79
CA VAL A 735 -15.92 -7.65 -10.75
C VAL A 735 -17.21 -6.88 -10.50
N THR A 736 -17.33 -5.66 -11.01
CA THR A 736 -18.51 -4.81 -10.70
C THR A 736 -19.69 -5.07 -11.62
N ALA A 737 -20.91 -4.94 -11.09
CA ALA A 737 -22.14 -5.00 -11.88
C ALA A 737 -22.41 -3.73 -12.74
N ALA A 738 -21.53 -2.73 -12.69
CA ALA A 738 -21.62 -1.60 -13.63
C ALA A 738 -21.49 -2.05 -15.10
N CYS A 739 -20.72 -3.10 -15.38
CA CYS A 739 -20.79 -3.90 -16.61
C CYS A 739 -20.26 -5.32 -16.34
N LEU A 740 -21.19 -6.26 -16.17
CA LEU A 740 -20.91 -7.67 -15.87
C LEU A 740 -21.74 -8.57 -16.76
N MET A 741 -21.14 -9.60 -17.35
CA MET A 741 -21.82 -10.66 -18.08
C MET A 741 -21.83 -11.94 -17.25
N ILE A 742 -22.96 -12.64 -17.22
CA ILE A 742 -23.13 -13.92 -16.54
C ILE A 742 -24.04 -14.85 -17.35
N ARG A 743 -23.72 -16.15 -17.38
CA ARG A 743 -24.62 -17.15 -17.95
C ARG A 743 -25.89 -17.22 -17.12
N ARG A 744 -27.06 -17.13 -17.76
CA ARG A 744 -28.36 -17.10 -17.07
C ARG A 744 -28.54 -18.32 -16.15
N SER A 745 -28.17 -19.51 -16.60
CA SER A 745 -28.28 -20.73 -15.79
C SER A 745 -27.46 -20.66 -14.50
N VAL A 746 -26.28 -20.01 -14.54
CA VAL A 746 -25.41 -19.82 -13.36
C VAL A 746 -26.01 -18.76 -12.43
N TYR A 747 -26.57 -17.67 -12.99
CA TYR A 747 -27.29 -16.66 -12.21
C TYR A 747 -28.47 -17.28 -11.43
N GLU A 748 -29.25 -18.14 -12.09
CA GLU A 748 -30.37 -18.87 -11.47
C GLU A 748 -29.88 -19.90 -10.43
N GLU A 749 -28.79 -20.62 -10.71
CA GLU A 749 -28.21 -21.63 -9.82
C GLU A 749 -27.79 -21.07 -8.45
N VAL A 750 -27.25 -19.85 -8.42
CA VAL A 750 -26.79 -19.16 -7.20
C VAL A 750 -27.86 -18.27 -6.56
N GLY A 751 -29.07 -18.25 -7.11
CA GLY A 751 -30.21 -17.47 -6.62
C GLY A 751 -30.12 -15.97 -6.90
N GLY A 752 -29.43 -15.55 -7.96
CA GLY A 752 -29.32 -14.15 -8.38
C GLY A 752 -28.56 -13.25 -7.42
N LEU A 753 -28.87 -11.95 -7.40
CA LEU A 753 -28.31 -10.99 -6.46
C LEU A 753 -29.02 -11.09 -5.10
N ASP A 754 -28.28 -11.01 -3.99
CA ASP A 754 -28.87 -11.02 -2.65
C ASP A 754 -29.52 -9.65 -2.33
N GLU A 755 -30.82 -9.68 -2.07
CA GLU A 755 -31.64 -8.47 -1.90
C GLU A 755 -31.35 -7.72 -0.59
N THR A 756 -30.55 -8.29 0.33
CA THR A 756 -30.02 -7.56 1.50
C THR A 756 -29.02 -6.48 1.12
N PHE A 757 -28.31 -6.66 0.00
CA PHE A 757 -27.39 -5.68 -0.56
C PHE A 757 -28.17 -4.79 -1.54
N VAL A 758 -28.76 -3.72 -1.02
CA VAL A 758 -29.69 -2.84 -1.74
C VAL A 758 -28.94 -2.00 -2.78
N VAL A 759 -27.75 -1.52 -2.43
CA VAL A 759 -26.94 -0.62 -3.28
C VAL A 759 -25.50 -1.09 -3.40
N SER A 760 -24.82 -1.40 -2.29
CA SER A 760 -23.40 -1.74 -2.29
C SER A 760 -23.16 -3.24 -2.13
N TYR A 761 -22.06 -3.73 -2.68
CA TYR A 761 -21.55 -5.12 -2.54
C TYR A 761 -22.41 -6.24 -3.12
N ASN A 762 -23.52 -5.94 -3.81
CA ASN A 762 -24.38 -6.95 -4.44
C ASN A 762 -23.63 -7.75 -5.53
N ASP A 763 -22.76 -7.08 -6.28
CA ASP A 763 -21.90 -7.64 -7.30
C ASP A 763 -20.79 -8.51 -6.71
N VAL A 764 -20.18 -8.05 -5.62
CA VAL A 764 -19.20 -8.81 -4.84
C VAL A 764 -19.81 -10.10 -4.30
N ASP A 765 -20.98 -10.02 -3.66
CA ASP A 765 -21.71 -11.20 -3.16
C ASP A 765 -22.03 -12.19 -4.29
N LEU A 766 -22.54 -11.72 -5.44
CA LEU A 766 -22.82 -12.56 -6.59
C LEU A 766 -21.56 -13.28 -7.08
N CYS A 767 -20.45 -12.56 -7.24
CA CYS A 767 -19.18 -13.15 -7.69
C CYS A 767 -18.68 -14.21 -6.71
N LEU A 768 -18.80 -13.97 -5.40
CA LEU A 768 -18.40 -14.92 -4.37
C LEU A 768 -19.28 -16.18 -4.38
N LYS A 769 -20.60 -16.05 -4.49
CA LYS A 769 -21.51 -17.21 -4.62
C LYS A 769 -21.23 -18.05 -5.87
N VAL A 770 -20.94 -17.40 -7.00
CA VAL A 770 -20.55 -18.08 -8.24
C VAL A 770 -19.20 -18.81 -8.07
N GLY A 771 -18.23 -18.16 -7.42
CA GLY A 771 -16.94 -18.76 -7.09
C GLY A 771 -17.05 -19.98 -6.15
N GLU A 772 -17.95 -19.98 -5.17
CA GLU A 772 -18.20 -21.14 -4.30
C GLU A 772 -18.72 -22.37 -5.05
N ARG A 773 -19.33 -22.18 -6.23
CA ARG A 773 -19.73 -23.28 -7.12
C ARG A 773 -18.60 -23.76 -8.04
N GLY A 774 -17.41 -23.19 -7.93
CA GLY A 774 -16.22 -23.57 -8.69
C GLY A 774 -16.08 -22.89 -10.05
N TYR A 775 -16.95 -21.91 -10.37
CA TYR A 775 -16.83 -21.13 -11.60
C TYR A 775 -15.76 -20.04 -11.48
N LEU A 776 -15.14 -19.71 -12.62
CA LEU A 776 -14.21 -18.60 -12.74
C LEU A 776 -14.95 -17.29 -12.98
N THR A 777 -14.48 -16.22 -12.34
CA THR A 777 -14.79 -14.84 -12.68
C THR A 777 -13.60 -14.26 -13.44
N VAL A 778 -13.79 -13.94 -14.71
CA VAL A 778 -12.74 -13.41 -15.59
C VAL A 778 -12.92 -11.90 -15.72
N TRP A 779 -11.85 -11.14 -15.52
CA TRP A 779 -11.81 -9.75 -15.93
C TRP A 779 -10.99 -9.64 -17.21
N THR A 780 -11.53 -8.96 -18.22
CA THR A 780 -10.84 -8.73 -19.49
C THR A 780 -10.53 -7.25 -19.72
N PRO A 781 -9.29 -6.88 -20.03
CA PRO A 781 -8.93 -5.50 -20.39
C PRO A 781 -9.41 -5.11 -21.79
N HIS A 782 -9.94 -6.06 -22.58
CA HIS A 782 -10.28 -5.89 -24.00
C HIS A 782 -11.72 -5.40 -24.21
N ALA A 783 -12.63 -5.63 -23.25
CA ALA A 783 -13.94 -4.99 -23.22
C ALA A 783 -13.83 -3.68 -22.43
N VAL A 784 -13.90 -2.52 -23.11
CA VAL A 784 -13.73 -1.20 -22.47
C VAL A 784 -14.98 -0.34 -22.64
N LEU A 785 -15.49 0.18 -21.52
CA LEU A 785 -16.64 1.10 -21.47
C LEU A 785 -16.29 2.34 -20.63
N ILE A 786 -17.00 3.44 -20.86
CA ILE A 786 -17.01 4.60 -19.94
C ILE A 786 -18.14 4.40 -18.93
N HIS A 787 -17.91 4.77 -17.67
CA HIS A 787 -18.91 4.82 -16.61
C HIS A 787 -18.68 6.09 -15.79
N GLU A 788 -19.68 6.97 -15.71
CA GLU A 788 -19.50 8.27 -15.04
C GLU A 788 -19.16 8.10 -13.56
N GLY A 789 -19.90 7.24 -12.85
CA GLY A 789 -19.74 7.06 -11.42
C GLY A 789 -20.16 8.30 -10.64
N ASN A 790 -20.89 8.11 -9.52
CA ASN A 790 -21.28 9.17 -8.58
C ASN A 790 -22.24 10.27 -9.09
N VAL A 791 -22.93 10.09 -10.22
CA VAL A 791 -23.88 11.10 -10.75
C VAL A 791 -25.11 11.28 -9.84
N SER A 792 -25.53 10.22 -9.14
CA SER A 792 -26.67 10.26 -8.20
C SER A 792 -26.29 10.65 -6.76
N GLN A 793 -25.04 11.07 -6.50
CA GLN A 793 -24.50 11.18 -5.14
C GLN A 793 -24.13 12.60 -4.67
N ASN A 794 -23.90 13.56 -5.58
CA ASN A 794 -23.23 14.83 -5.23
C ASN A 794 -24.15 15.99 -4.79
N SER A 795 -25.45 15.76 -4.58
CA SER A 795 -26.37 16.80 -4.09
C SER A 795 -27.57 16.23 -3.33
N VAL A 796 -27.32 15.69 -2.14
CA VAL A 796 -28.37 15.25 -1.21
C VAL A 796 -28.30 16.03 0.10
N ASP A 797 -29.46 16.23 0.71
CA ASP A 797 -29.56 16.82 2.05
C ASP A 797 -28.88 15.95 3.12
N THR A 798 -28.65 16.54 4.30
CA THR A 798 -27.93 15.91 5.40
C THR A 798 -28.63 14.64 5.91
N ALA A 799 -29.97 14.62 5.93
CA ALA A 799 -30.75 13.47 6.40
C ALA A 799 -30.62 12.26 5.46
N THR A 800 -30.68 12.51 4.15
CA THR A 800 -30.46 11.48 3.14
C THR A 800 -29.01 10.98 3.18
N GLN A 801 -28.04 11.86 3.41
CA GLN A 801 -26.64 11.46 3.59
C GLN A 801 -26.43 10.59 4.84
N GLN A 802 -27.07 10.91 5.96
CA GLN A 802 -27.02 10.09 7.18
C GLN A 802 -27.65 8.71 6.94
N ALA A 803 -28.83 8.64 6.33
CA ALA A 803 -29.46 7.37 5.99
C ALA A 803 -28.60 6.51 5.03
N LYS A 804 -27.92 7.15 4.07
CA LYS A 804 -26.93 6.51 3.19
C LYS A 804 -25.78 5.91 4.00
N ASN A 805 -25.19 6.68 4.91
CA ASN A 805 -24.08 6.21 5.75
C ASN A 805 -24.50 5.03 6.64
N THR A 806 -25.69 5.11 7.25
CA THR A 806 -26.23 4.01 8.07
C THR A 806 -26.48 2.74 7.25
N ARG A 807 -27.06 2.86 6.05
CA ARG A 807 -27.24 1.72 5.13
C ARG A 807 -25.90 1.12 4.73
N PHE A 808 -24.96 1.96 4.28
CA PHE A 808 -23.64 1.53 3.84
C PHE A 808 -22.91 0.75 4.95
N LEU A 809 -22.93 1.27 6.17
CA LEU A 809 -22.37 0.57 7.34
C LEU A 809 -23.09 -0.77 7.60
N GLY A 810 -24.42 -0.82 7.49
CA GLY A 810 -25.19 -2.05 7.62
C GLY A 810 -24.85 -3.11 6.57
N GLU A 811 -24.68 -2.70 5.31
CA GLU A 811 -24.25 -3.58 4.21
C GLU A 811 -22.81 -4.05 4.41
N GLN A 812 -21.90 -3.19 4.91
CA GLN A 812 -20.54 -3.59 5.28
C GLN A 812 -20.51 -4.66 6.38
N LEU A 813 -21.28 -4.45 7.46
CA LEU A 813 -21.39 -5.44 8.54
C LEU A 813 -21.97 -6.76 8.04
N SER A 814 -22.93 -6.72 7.11
CA SER A 814 -23.51 -7.91 6.48
C SER A 814 -22.48 -8.65 5.63
N MET A 815 -21.64 -7.93 4.88
CA MET A 815 -20.52 -8.52 4.12
C MET A 815 -19.51 -9.19 5.05
N TYR A 816 -19.14 -8.56 6.16
CA TYR A 816 -18.24 -9.20 7.12
C TYR A 816 -18.89 -10.45 7.74
N ALA A 817 -20.14 -10.36 8.20
CA ALA A 817 -20.83 -11.50 8.79
C ALA A 817 -20.93 -12.70 7.81
N LYS A 818 -21.13 -12.44 6.52
CA LYS A 818 -21.30 -13.47 5.49
C LYS A 818 -19.98 -13.99 4.92
N TRP A 819 -18.99 -13.12 4.71
CA TRP A 819 -17.82 -13.40 3.86
C TRP A 819 -16.45 -13.14 4.50
N LEU A 820 -16.37 -12.77 5.79
CA LEU A 820 -15.11 -12.35 6.42
C LEU A 820 -13.89 -13.24 6.14
N PRO A 821 -13.96 -14.59 6.22
CA PRO A 821 -12.81 -15.44 5.90
C PRO A 821 -12.27 -15.22 4.48
N ARG A 822 -13.17 -15.05 3.51
CA ARG A 822 -12.84 -14.82 2.10
C ARG A 822 -12.38 -13.40 1.83
N LEU A 823 -12.93 -12.42 2.53
CA LEU A 823 -12.50 -11.03 2.44
C LEU A 823 -11.09 -10.82 3.02
N ALA A 824 -10.74 -11.58 4.07
CA ALA A 824 -9.42 -11.55 4.67
C ALA A 824 -8.36 -12.32 3.83
N ASP A 825 -8.81 -13.31 3.06
CA ASP A 825 -7.96 -14.21 2.27
C ASP A 825 -8.45 -14.37 0.82
N ASP A 826 -8.24 -13.31 0.03
CA ASP A 826 -8.57 -13.25 -1.38
C ASP A 826 -7.54 -14.02 -2.23
N PRO A 827 -7.87 -15.10 -2.95
CA PRO A 827 -6.88 -15.82 -3.75
C PRO A 827 -6.42 -15.04 -4.97
N ALA A 828 -7.17 -14.03 -5.42
CA ALA A 828 -6.75 -13.17 -6.50
C ALA A 828 -5.66 -12.16 -6.07
N PHE A 829 -5.36 -12.05 -4.77
CA PHE A 829 -4.34 -11.14 -4.23
C PHE A 829 -3.58 -11.79 -3.07
N ASN A 830 -2.26 -11.83 -3.15
CA ASN A 830 -1.42 -12.40 -2.10
C ASN A 830 -1.69 -11.79 -0.71
N THR A 831 -1.69 -12.64 0.33
CA THR A 831 -1.92 -12.24 1.73
C THR A 831 -0.88 -11.29 2.29
N HIS A 832 0.31 -11.22 1.68
CA HIS A 832 1.37 -10.30 2.07
C HIS A 832 1.17 -8.88 1.51
N LEU A 833 0.08 -8.62 0.79
CA LEU A 833 -0.24 -7.30 0.23
C LEU A 833 -1.19 -6.52 1.14
N SER A 834 -0.94 -5.22 1.29
CA SER A 834 -1.67 -4.32 2.21
C SER A 834 -3.08 -4.01 1.74
N PHE A 835 -4.05 -3.94 2.66
CA PHE A 835 -5.45 -3.56 2.36
C PHE A 835 -5.68 -2.06 2.29
N ASP A 836 -4.79 -1.27 2.87
CA ASP A 836 -5.06 0.14 3.20
C ASP A 836 -4.73 1.09 2.04
N LEU A 837 -4.25 0.55 0.92
CA LEU A 837 -3.79 1.32 -0.23
C LEU A 837 -4.52 0.89 -1.52
N PRO A 838 -4.88 1.86 -2.38
CA PRO A 838 -5.30 1.59 -3.75
C PRO A 838 -4.20 1.02 -4.64
N SER A 839 -2.93 1.32 -4.31
CA SER A 839 -1.78 0.64 -4.90
C SER A 839 -1.60 -0.75 -4.29
N VAL A 840 -1.14 -1.70 -5.09
CA VAL A 840 -0.91 -3.07 -4.65
C VAL A 840 0.55 -3.20 -4.23
N GLU A 841 0.78 -3.23 -2.92
CA GLU A 841 2.11 -3.18 -2.29
C GLU A 841 2.18 -4.10 -1.07
N LEU A 842 3.41 -4.36 -0.57
CA LEU A 842 3.60 -5.20 0.61
C LEU A 842 2.98 -4.57 1.86
N GLU A 843 2.40 -5.42 2.69
CA GLU A 843 1.99 -5.09 4.04
C GLU A 843 3.22 -5.05 4.96
N VAL A 844 3.65 -3.83 5.30
CA VAL A 844 4.82 -3.59 6.16
C VAL A 844 4.46 -3.42 7.64
N GLY A 845 3.19 -3.10 7.95
CA GLY A 845 2.70 -2.83 9.30
C GLY A 845 2.33 -4.09 10.08
N LEU A 846 2.03 -5.19 9.40
CA LEU A 846 1.62 -6.46 10.02
C LEU A 846 2.72 -7.54 9.98
N ARG A 847 3.96 -7.18 10.33
CA ARG A 847 5.10 -8.11 10.40
C ARG A 847 4.77 -9.39 11.21
N GLN A 848 3.84 -9.30 12.15
CA GLN A 848 3.48 -10.37 13.09
C GLN A 848 2.42 -11.36 12.60
N VAL A 849 2.00 -11.29 11.33
CA VAL A 849 1.23 -12.37 10.66
C VAL A 849 2.15 -13.48 10.16
N TRP A 850 3.46 -13.21 10.03
CA TRP A 850 4.44 -14.25 9.71
C TRP A 850 4.58 -15.24 10.87
N ARG A 851 4.23 -16.51 10.62
CA ARG A 851 4.20 -17.58 11.62
C ARG A 851 4.99 -18.79 11.12
N PRO A 852 6.31 -18.85 11.38
CA PRO A 852 7.13 -19.95 10.91
C PRO A 852 6.80 -21.30 11.60
N LEU A 853 6.19 -21.27 12.78
CA LEU A 853 5.81 -22.45 13.58
C LEU A 853 4.29 -22.73 13.56
N TYR A 854 3.67 -22.74 12.38
CA TYR A 854 2.21 -22.81 12.23
C TYR A 854 1.55 -24.07 12.86
N TRP A 855 2.30 -25.16 13.06
CA TRP A 855 1.79 -26.39 13.69
C TRP A 855 1.75 -26.33 15.22
N GLN A 856 2.45 -25.38 15.84
CA GLN A 856 2.39 -25.20 17.29
C GLN A 856 1.10 -24.44 17.66
N GLN A 857 0.13 -25.17 18.21
CA GLN A 857 -1.14 -24.64 18.70
C GLN A 857 -0.92 -23.80 19.96
N ARG A 858 -0.46 -22.55 19.80
CA ARG A 858 -0.40 -21.55 20.87
C ARG A 858 -1.50 -20.51 20.67
N PRO A 859 -2.20 -20.08 21.73
CA PRO A 859 -3.21 -19.03 21.64
C PRO A 859 -2.60 -17.71 21.15
N ASN A 860 -3.28 -17.04 20.24
CA ASN A 860 -2.90 -15.76 19.66
C ASN A 860 -3.64 -14.63 20.36
N VAL A 861 -2.90 -13.74 21.00
CA VAL A 861 -3.44 -12.60 21.74
C VAL A 861 -3.15 -11.31 20.96
N LEU A 862 -4.20 -10.55 20.62
CA LEU A 862 -4.08 -9.19 20.11
C LEU A 862 -4.40 -8.22 21.24
N ALA A 863 -3.42 -7.45 21.71
CA ALA A 863 -3.60 -6.52 22.81
C ALA A 863 -3.47 -5.07 22.33
N TYR A 864 -4.52 -4.29 22.57
CA TYR A 864 -4.60 -2.88 22.26
C TYR A 864 -4.38 -2.04 23.51
N THR A 865 -3.34 -1.21 23.47
CA THR A 865 -2.88 -0.39 24.61
C THR A 865 -2.20 0.86 24.10
N ASP A 866 -2.22 1.95 24.87
CA ASP A 866 -1.34 3.08 24.58
C ASP A 866 0.11 2.67 24.86
N VAL A 867 0.97 2.66 23.83
CA VAL A 867 2.36 2.23 23.97
C VAL A 867 3.27 3.42 24.36
N ALA A 868 2.74 4.65 24.33
CA ALA A 868 3.51 5.87 24.56
C ALA A 868 3.42 6.40 26.00
N SER A 869 2.43 5.98 26.81
CA SER A 869 2.33 6.32 28.23
C SER A 869 3.05 5.32 29.14
N ALA A 870 3.43 5.73 30.34
CA ALA A 870 4.10 4.86 31.32
C ALA A 870 3.11 3.88 31.99
N SER A 871 1.85 4.30 32.21
CA SER A 871 0.81 3.51 32.86
C SER A 871 0.53 2.10 32.28
N PRO A 872 0.65 1.83 30.97
CA PRO A 872 0.33 0.50 30.42
C PRO A 872 1.48 -0.50 30.47
N GLN A 873 2.69 -0.03 30.78
CA GLN A 873 3.90 -0.84 30.79
C GLN A 873 3.80 -2.03 31.75
N GLU A 874 3.44 -1.79 33.01
CA GLU A 874 3.32 -2.85 34.03
C GLU A 874 1.94 -3.52 34.07
N ARG A 875 0.99 -3.05 33.25
CA ARG A 875 -0.38 -3.55 33.22
C ARG A 875 -0.61 -4.58 32.12
N VAL A 876 -0.46 -4.19 30.86
CA VAL A 876 -0.75 -5.05 29.70
C VAL A 876 0.55 -5.48 29.01
N ILE A 877 1.50 -4.56 28.85
CA ILE A 877 2.73 -4.80 28.07
C ILE A 877 3.62 -5.84 28.75
N ALA A 878 3.98 -5.66 30.02
CA ALA A 878 4.87 -6.58 30.72
C ALA A 878 4.29 -8.00 30.84
N PRO A 879 3.02 -8.23 31.25
CA PRO A 879 2.42 -9.56 31.21
C PRO A 879 2.42 -10.19 29.82
N PHE A 880 2.09 -9.42 28.78
CA PHE A 880 2.11 -9.89 27.40
C PHE A 880 3.51 -10.37 27.00
N GLU A 881 4.52 -9.53 27.19
CA GLU A 881 5.90 -9.85 26.82
C GLU A 881 6.42 -11.09 27.57
N HIS A 882 6.08 -11.25 28.85
CA HIS A 882 6.49 -12.41 29.64
C HIS A 882 5.76 -13.70 29.21
N LEU A 883 4.47 -13.63 28.89
CA LEU A 883 3.72 -14.76 28.34
C LEU A 883 4.28 -15.17 26.96
N GLN A 884 4.67 -14.21 26.13
CA GLN A 884 5.25 -14.47 24.82
C GLN A 884 6.66 -15.07 24.91
N ARG A 885 7.55 -14.47 25.73
CA ARG A 885 8.93 -14.98 25.95
C ARG A 885 8.96 -16.37 26.57
N SER A 886 7.98 -16.71 27.43
CA SER A 886 7.84 -18.06 28.00
C SER A 886 7.16 -19.05 27.06
N GLY A 887 6.75 -18.63 25.87
CA GLY A 887 6.11 -19.47 24.87
C GLY A 887 4.68 -19.90 25.22
N ARG A 888 4.01 -19.21 26.15
CA ARG A 888 2.64 -19.51 26.60
C ARG A 888 1.57 -18.94 25.65
N VAL A 889 1.87 -17.82 24.99
CA VAL A 889 1.02 -17.20 23.96
C VAL A 889 1.87 -16.72 22.79
N ASN A 890 1.26 -16.59 21.63
CA ASN A 890 1.75 -15.75 20.54
C ASN A 890 0.88 -14.48 20.48
N GLY A 891 1.29 -13.42 19.81
CA GLY A 891 0.45 -12.24 19.79
C GLY A 891 1.04 -10.99 19.15
N LEU A 892 0.24 -9.92 19.19
CA LEU A 892 0.62 -8.55 18.84
C LEU A 892 0.17 -7.56 19.91
N LEU A 893 1.09 -6.69 20.35
CA LEU A 893 0.78 -5.46 21.06
C LEU A 893 0.71 -4.31 20.04
N SER A 894 -0.41 -3.59 20.00
CA SER A 894 -0.60 -2.50 19.04
C SER A 894 -1.15 -1.24 19.70
N GLY A 895 -0.50 -0.11 19.44
CA GLY A 895 -1.04 1.23 19.73
C GLY A 895 -2.07 1.71 18.72
N HIS A 896 -2.11 1.10 17.53
CA HIS A 896 -3.06 1.43 16.48
C HIS A 896 -4.12 0.34 16.36
N ARG A 897 -5.39 0.73 16.19
CA ARG A 897 -6.49 -0.22 16.01
C ARG A 897 -6.40 -0.83 14.61
N LEU A 898 -6.34 -2.16 14.53
CA LEU A 898 -6.37 -2.87 13.26
C LEU A 898 -7.79 -2.89 12.69
N SER A 899 -7.92 -2.83 11.37
CA SER A 899 -9.21 -3.03 10.70
C SER A 899 -9.75 -4.45 10.93
N VAL A 900 -11.05 -4.66 10.75
CA VAL A 900 -11.70 -5.99 10.89
C VAL A 900 -10.99 -7.07 10.06
N LEU A 901 -10.46 -6.69 8.89
CA LEU A 901 -9.82 -7.62 7.97
C LEU A 901 -8.38 -7.93 8.35
N GLN A 902 -7.66 -6.94 8.89
CA GLN A 902 -6.34 -7.16 9.48
C GLN A 902 -6.45 -8.07 10.71
N GLN A 903 -7.48 -7.88 11.55
CA GLN A 903 -7.79 -8.78 12.68
C GLN A 903 -8.17 -10.19 12.17
N ALA A 904 -8.96 -10.29 11.11
CA ALA A 904 -9.30 -11.58 10.50
C ALA A 904 -8.09 -12.32 9.90
N ARG A 905 -7.13 -11.61 9.31
CA ARG A 905 -5.83 -12.18 8.89
C ARG A 905 -4.99 -12.61 10.08
N PHE A 906 -4.98 -11.80 11.15
CA PHE A 906 -4.25 -12.11 12.37
C PHE A 906 -4.83 -13.32 13.12
N LYS A 907 -6.14 -13.60 12.97
CA LYS A 907 -6.84 -14.71 13.63
C LYS A 907 -6.55 -14.76 15.16
N PRO A 908 -6.81 -13.68 15.92
CA PRO A 908 -6.67 -13.69 17.36
C PRO A 908 -7.63 -14.69 18.01
N ASP A 909 -7.12 -15.51 18.91
CA ASP A 909 -7.93 -16.31 19.85
C ASP A 909 -8.48 -15.42 20.96
N THR A 910 -7.75 -14.35 21.30
CA THR A 910 -8.14 -13.35 22.30
C THR A 910 -7.80 -11.95 21.81
N ILE A 911 -8.71 -10.99 22.01
CA ILE A 911 -8.47 -9.57 21.79
C ILE A 911 -8.62 -8.84 23.13
N VAL A 912 -7.56 -8.19 23.59
CA VAL A 912 -7.52 -7.44 24.84
C VAL A 912 -7.57 -5.96 24.52
N PHE A 913 -8.52 -5.24 25.11
CA PHE A 913 -8.66 -3.79 25.00
C PHE A 913 -8.40 -3.14 26.35
N GLN A 914 -7.46 -2.20 26.43
CA GLN A 914 -7.44 -1.24 27.54
C GLN A 914 -8.54 -0.19 27.30
N ALA A 915 -9.34 0.10 28.33
CA ALA A 915 -10.54 0.93 28.19
C ALA A 915 -10.22 2.44 28.08
N ASP A 916 -10.64 3.05 26.96
CA ASP A 916 -10.50 4.50 26.70
C ASP A 916 -11.86 5.26 26.79
N LEU A 917 -12.97 4.53 26.98
CA LEU A 917 -14.35 5.01 27.15
C LEU A 917 -14.77 6.18 26.22
N ASP A 918 -14.65 5.99 24.92
CA ASP A 918 -15.16 6.91 23.90
C ASP A 918 -16.00 6.19 22.82
N ASP A 919 -16.63 6.96 21.93
CA ASP A 919 -17.49 6.45 20.86
C ASP A 919 -16.73 5.67 19.76
N GLU A 920 -15.42 5.89 19.62
CA GLU A 920 -14.56 5.18 18.66
C GLU A 920 -14.18 3.80 19.22
N HIS A 921 -13.70 3.76 20.46
CA HIS A 921 -13.41 2.55 21.23
C HIS A 921 -14.63 1.62 21.27
N LEU A 922 -15.82 2.16 21.54
CA LEU A 922 -17.06 1.39 21.55
C LEU A 922 -17.36 0.76 20.18
N ARG A 923 -17.12 1.50 19.09
CA ARG A 923 -17.28 0.97 17.73
C ARG A 923 -16.26 -0.13 17.44
N THR A 924 -15.01 0.01 17.86
CA THR A 924 -13.98 -1.03 17.68
C THR A 924 -14.34 -2.32 18.44
N LEU A 925 -14.80 -2.20 19.70
CA LEU A 925 -15.27 -3.35 20.48
C LEU A 925 -16.44 -4.07 19.80
N ALA A 926 -17.41 -3.32 19.29
CA ALA A 926 -18.55 -3.89 18.58
C ALA A 926 -18.11 -4.64 17.31
N LEU A 927 -17.14 -4.09 16.58
CA LEU A 927 -16.58 -4.73 15.38
C LEU A 927 -15.79 -5.99 15.69
N ALA A 928 -15.08 -6.05 16.83
CA ALA A 928 -14.37 -7.26 17.26
C ALA A 928 -15.30 -8.47 17.41
N LYS A 929 -16.59 -8.24 17.71
CA LYS A 929 -17.62 -9.31 17.80
C LYS A 929 -18.07 -9.87 16.46
N VAL A 930 -17.80 -9.17 15.36
CA VAL A 930 -18.06 -9.69 14.01
C VAL A 930 -17.10 -10.85 13.70
N GLN A 931 -15.94 -10.89 14.35
CA GLN A 931 -14.99 -11.98 14.23
C GLN A 931 -15.43 -13.19 15.06
N ALA A 932 -16.08 -14.14 14.40
CA ALA A 932 -16.45 -15.41 15.03
C ALA A 932 -15.21 -16.12 15.60
N GLY A 933 -15.27 -16.49 16.88
CA GLY A 933 -14.24 -17.28 17.55
C GLY A 933 -13.40 -16.52 18.58
N SER A 934 -13.13 -15.22 18.37
CA SER A 934 -12.29 -14.40 19.27
C SER A 934 -12.91 -14.22 20.66
N PHE A 935 -12.09 -14.27 21.71
CA PHE A 935 -12.48 -13.93 23.07
C PHE A 935 -12.10 -12.48 23.39
N VAL A 936 -13.09 -11.62 23.64
CA VAL A 936 -12.89 -10.18 23.86
C VAL A 936 -12.75 -9.90 25.35
N VAL A 937 -11.61 -9.34 25.74
CA VAL A 937 -11.29 -8.97 27.12
C VAL A 937 -11.17 -7.46 27.21
N LEU A 938 -11.86 -6.85 28.17
CA LEU A 938 -11.74 -5.43 28.48
C LEU A 938 -10.96 -5.25 29.79
N ASP A 939 -9.81 -4.57 29.74
CA ASP A 939 -9.03 -4.18 30.91
C ASP A 939 -9.40 -2.75 31.34
N LEU A 940 -10.01 -2.65 32.54
CA LEU A 940 -10.30 -1.39 33.20
C LEU A 940 -9.10 -0.98 34.05
N ASN A 941 -8.38 0.03 33.57
CA ASN A 941 -7.24 0.65 34.25
C ASN A 941 -7.34 2.16 34.20
N ASN A 942 -7.18 2.84 35.35
CA ASN A 942 -7.18 4.31 35.46
C ASN A 942 -8.35 5.02 34.71
N VAL A 943 -9.53 4.37 34.66
CA VAL A 943 -10.70 4.85 33.92
C VAL A 943 -11.20 6.17 34.49
N GLN A 944 -11.28 7.20 33.66
CA GLN A 944 -11.80 8.52 34.06
C GLN A 944 -13.33 8.55 34.01
N LEU A 945 -13.94 8.43 35.19
CA LEU A 945 -15.40 8.49 35.37
C LEU A 945 -15.89 9.85 35.89
N ALA A 946 -15.01 10.86 35.88
CA ALA A 946 -15.11 12.10 36.66
C ALA A 946 -16.47 12.82 36.57
N SER A 947 -16.78 13.52 37.65
CA SER A 947 -17.96 14.34 37.86
C SER A 947 -17.98 15.56 36.94
N GLU A 948 -19.14 15.89 36.36
CA GLU A 948 -19.40 17.21 35.77
C GLU A 948 -19.86 18.24 36.83
N ASP A 949 -20.13 17.78 38.06
CA ASP A 949 -20.51 18.58 39.22
C ASP A 949 -19.28 18.96 40.07
N PRO A 950 -18.90 20.24 40.14
CA PRO A 950 -17.78 20.72 40.97
C PRO A 950 -17.99 20.54 42.49
N HIS A 951 -19.21 20.22 42.93
CA HIS A 951 -19.57 20.11 44.35
C HIS A 951 -19.66 18.68 44.88
N ASP A 952 -19.60 17.67 44.00
CA ASP A 952 -19.58 16.26 44.38
C ASP A 952 -18.43 15.52 43.68
N ALA A 953 -17.35 15.28 44.42
CA ALA A 953 -16.13 14.62 43.96
C ALA A 953 -16.31 13.12 43.63
N PHE A 954 -17.47 12.55 43.96
CA PHE A 954 -17.82 11.14 43.71
C PHE A 954 -18.98 10.97 42.72
N SER A 955 -19.49 12.05 42.14
CA SER A 955 -20.53 11.99 41.11
C SER A 955 -19.98 11.47 39.77
N PHE A 956 -20.87 10.93 38.93
CA PHE A 956 -20.51 10.36 37.64
C PHE A 956 -20.98 11.25 36.48
N SER A 957 -20.16 11.36 35.42
CA SER A 957 -20.67 11.80 34.12
C SER A 957 -21.59 10.72 33.54
N ALA A 958 -22.86 11.08 33.29
CA ALA A 958 -23.86 10.15 32.75
C ALA A 958 -23.42 9.51 31.42
N ARG A 959 -22.72 10.29 30.58
CA ARG A 959 -22.17 9.82 29.30
C ARG A 959 -21.10 8.74 29.51
N HIS A 960 -20.15 8.96 30.42
CA HIS A 960 -19.06 7.99 30.66
C HIS A 960 -19.56 6.71 31.32
N VAL A 961 -20.59 6.79 32.17
CA VAL A 961 -21.26 5.60 32.72
C VAL A 961 -21.97 4.82 31.62
N GLU A 962 -22.65 5.50 30.70
CA GLU A 962 -23.28 4.84 29.55
C GLU A 962 -22.25 4.15 28.65
N LEU A 963 -21.12 4.82 28.37
CA LEU A 963 -20.02 4.25 27.58
C LEU A 963 -19.36 3.06 28.29
N LEU A 964 -19.11 3.16 29.60
CA LEU A 964 -18.60 2.05 30.42
C LEU A 964 -19.55 0.87 30.34
N LYS A 965 -20.85 1.09 30.61
CA LYS A 965 -21.88 0.05 30.56
C LYS A 965 -21.90 -0.65 29.22
N LYS A 966 -21.95 0.10 28.11
CA LYS A 966 -21.96 -0.48 26.76
C LYS A 966 -20.67 -1.26 26.46
N SER A 967 -19.50 -0.72 26.81
CA SER A 967 -18.20 -1.36 26.57
C SER A 967 -18.06 -2.67 27.34
N VAL A 968 -18.44 -2.65 28.62
CA VAL A 968 -18.43 -3.81 29.51
C VAL A 968 -19.40 -4.90 29.03
N GLN A 969 -20.59 -4.53 28.53
CA GLN A 969 -21.55 -5.47 27.96
C GLN A 969 -21.10 -6.09 26.63
N LEU A 970 -20.21 -5.43 25.90
CA LEU A 970 -19.62 -5.95 24.67
C LEU A 970 -18.39 -6.84 24.94
N ALA A 971 -17.84 -6.88 26.15
CA ALA A 971 -16.75 -7.79 26.48
C ALA A 971 -17.27 -9.21 26.76
N ASP A 972 -16.43 -10.23 26.57
CA ASP A 972 -16.70 -11.58 27.12
C ASP A 972 -16.20 -11.71 28.57
N ARG A 973 -15.20 -10.89 28.94
CA ARG A 973 -14.63 -10.80 30.29
C ARG A 973 -14.10 -9.41 30.56
N VAL A 974 -14.28 -8.95 31.80
CA VAL A 974 -13.69 -7.71 32.28
C VAL A 974 -12.58 -8.01 33.29
N ILE A 975 -11.42 -7.38 33.11
CA ILE A 975 -10.34 -7.37 34.09
C ILE A 975 -10.30 -5.99 34.71
N ALA A 976 -10.18 -5.91 36.02
CA ALA A 976 -10.10 -4.64 36.75
C ALA A 976 -8.81 -4.56 37.58
N ALA A 977 -8.17 -3.39 37.54
CA ALA A 977 -6.93 -3.14 38.27
C ALA A 977 -7.12 -2.95 39.79
N THR A 978 -8.30 -2.50 40.21
CA THR A 978 -8.61 -2.16 41.61
C THR A 978 -9.95 -2.74 42.05
N PRO A 979 -10.17 -2.96 43.37
CA PRO A 979 -11.45 -3.46 43.88
C PRO A 979 -12.65 -2.60 43.47
N LEU A 980 -12.51 -1.27 43.48
CA LEU A 980 -13.59 -0.35 43.11
C LEU A 980 -13.99 -0.48 41.63
N LEU A 981 -13.02 -0.58 40.72
CA LEU A 981 -13.30 -0.82 39.30
C LEU A 981 -13.96 -2.19 39.09
N ALA A 982 -13.56 -3.21 39.85
CA ALA A 982 -14.19 -4.52 39.80
C ALA A 982 -15.66 -4.46 40.28
N ASP A 983 -15.93 -3.74 41.36
CA ASP A 983 -17.29 -3.59 41.89
C ASP A 983 -18.19 -2.83 40.92
N LEU A 984 -17.71 -1.74 40.32
CA LEU A 984 -18.43 -1.00 39.28
C LEU A 984 -18.73 -1.88 38.05
N ALA A 985 -17.78 -2.69 37.60
CA ALA A 985 -17.99 -3.57 36.46
C ALA A 985 -18.97 -4.72 36.76
N ARG A 986 -18.98 -5.25 37.99
CA ARG A 986 -19.89 -6.34 38.42
C ARG A 986 -21.36 -5.96 38.37
N GLU A 987 -21.68 -4.67 38.43
CA GLU A 987 -23.05 -4.19 38.22
C GLU A 987 -23.57 -4.49 36.79
N PHE A 988 -22.66 -4.58 35.81
CA PHE A 988 -23.00 -4.68 34.39
C PHE A 988 -22.50 -5.95 33.70
N HIS A 989 -21.62 -6.74 34.32
CA HIS A 989 -21.03 -7.94 33.71
C HIS A 989 -20.80 -9.09 34.70
N PRO A 990 -21.08 -10.35 34.30
CA PRO A 990 -20.99 -11.50 35.20
C PRO A 990 -19.57 -12.06 35.41
N ASP A 991 -18.66 -11.98 34.42
CA ASP A 991 -17.27 -12.45 34.54
C ASP A 991 -16.33 -11.24 34.69
N VAL A 992 -16.10 -10.85 35.95
CA VAL A 992 -15.19 -9.74 36.32
C VAL A 992 -14.08 -10.27 37.21
N ARG A 993 -12.83 -10.09 36.78
CA ARG A 993 -11.64 -10.56 37.51
C ARG A 993 -10.83 -9.39 38.06
N LEU A 994 -10.59 -9.42 39.37
CA LEU A 994 -9.66 -8.48 40.02
C LEU A 994 -8.23 -8.99 39.81
N LEU A 995 -7.45 -8.28 39.01
CA LEU A 995 -6.04 -8.53 38.79
C LEU A 995 -5.31 -7.22 39.00
N PRO A 996 -4.54 -7.03 40.09
CA PRO A 996 -3.75 -5.82 40.29
C PRO A 996 -2.54 -5.75 39.34
N SER A 997 -2.02 -4.54 39.10
CA SER A 997 -0.76 -4.35 38.36
C SER A 997 0.43 -4.87 39.17
N ARG A 998 1.48 -5.36 38.47
CA ARG A 998 2.65 -6.01 39.09
C ARG A 998 3.94 -5.58 38.39
N LEU A 999 5.04 -5.49 39.14
CA LEU A 999 6.33 -5.09 38.58
C LEU A 999 7.07 -6.27 37.93
N PRO A 1000 7.60 -6.14 36.70
CA PRO A 1000 8.40 -7.18 36.07
C PRO A 1000 9.69 -7.47 36.86
N THR A 1001 9.93 -8.75 37.16
CA THR A 1001 11.03 -9.20 38.05
C THR A 1001 12.42 -8.94 37.52
N ASP A 1002 12.60 -9.04 36.20
CA ASP A 1002 13.87 -8.85 35.51
C ASP A 1002 14.34 -7.39 35.53
N ARG A 1003 13.40 -6.43 35.50
CA ARG A 1003 13.67 -4.99 35.53
C ARG A 1003 13.73 -4.42 36.94
N TRP A 1004 12.74 -4.71 37.79
CA TRP A 1004 12.61 -4.09 39.11
C TRP A 1004 13.23 -4.91 40.24
N GLY A 1005 13.44 -6.22 40.06
CA GLY A 1005 14.00 -7.09 41.10
C GLY A 1005 15.47 -6.87 41.43
N LYS A 1006 16.22 -6.13 40.59
CA LYS A 1006 17.67 -5.94 40.71
C LYS A 1006 18.09 -4.53 41.15
N GLN A 1007 17.14 -3.66 41.49
CA GLN A 1007 17.48 -2.28 41.84
C GLN A 1007 18.39 -2.21 43.06
N ALA A 1008 19.43 -1.37 42.99
CA ALA A 1008 20.32 -1.20 44.14
C ALA A 1008 19.53 -0.57 45.30
N PRO A 1009 19.74 -1.01 46.55
CA PRO A 1009 19.20 -0.30 47.69
C PRO A 1009 19.69 1.16 47.69
N ARG A 1010 18.87 2.04 48.28
CA ARG A 1010 19.24 3.41 48.61
C ARG A 1010 20.66 3.47 49.19
N GLN A 1011 21.50 4.37 48.66
CA GLN A 1011 22.81 4.67 49.25
C GLN A 1011 22.68 5.71 50.38
N VAL A 1012 23.72 5.78 51.23
CA VAL A 1012 23.80 6.49 52.53
C VAL A 1012 22.99 7.81 52.60
N PRO A 1013 22.32 8.11 53.74
CA PRO A 1013 21.50 9.32 53.90
C PRO A 1013 22.24 10.63 53.58
N HIS A 1014 21.53 11.58 52.98
CA HIS A 1014 22.08 12.91 52.67
C HIS A 1014 22.08 13.83 53.90
N HIS A 1015 23.00 14.81 53.92
CA HIS A 1015 23.05 15.83 54.98
C HIS A 1015 21.77 16.70 54.99
N THR A 1016 21.24 17.00 53.81
CA THR A 1016 19.92 17.60 53.64
C THR A 1016 19.00 16.55 53.02
N PRO A 1017 17.89 16.16 53.66
CA PRO A 1017 17.02 15.11 53.17
C PRO A 1017 16.43 15.44 51.79
N ARG A 1018 16.49 14.47 50.86
CA ARG A 1018 15.95 14.59 49.50
C ARG A 1018 14.55 14.02 49.44
N VAL A 1019 13.56 14.86 49.13
CA VAL A 1019 12.14 14.48 49.08
C VAL A 1019 11.64 14.52 47.64
N GLY A 1020 11.13 13.39 47.16
CA GLY A 1020 10.77 13.18 45.76
C GLY A 1020 9.27 13.20 45.46
N LEU A 1021 8.92 13.79 44.32
CA LEU A 1021 7.60 13.65 43.68
C LEU A 1021 7.78 12.99 42.32
N VAL A 1022 7.22 11.79 42.16
CA VAL A 1022 7.36 10.97 40.94
C VAL A 1022 5.97 10.57 40.45
N SER A 1023 5.56 11.08 39.29
CA SER A 1023 4.33 10.67 38.61
C SER A 1023 4.41 11.03 37.12
N ASP A 1024 3.71 10.24 36.30
CA ASP A 1024 3.50 10.49 34.87
C ASP A 1024 2.30 11.40 34.58
N HIS A 1025 1.36 11.50 35.53
CA HIS A 1025 0.20 12.39 35.43
C HIS A 1025 -0.22 12.88 36.82
N TRP A 1026 -0.25 14.20 37.03
CA TRP A 1026 -0.78 14.83 38.24
C TRP A 1026 -2.08 15.54 37.94
N GLN A 1027 -3.12 15.32 38.75
CA GLN A 1027 -4.33 16.15 38.66
C GLN A 1027 -4.07 17.53 39.30
N ALA A 1028 -4.82 18.53 38.85
CA ALA A 1028 -4.73 19.88 39.42
C ALA A 1028 -5.04 19.87 40.94
N GLU A 1029 -5.96 19.01 41.35
CA GLU A 1029 -6.37 18.77 42.73
C GLU A 1029 -5.25 18.15 43.57
N ASP A 1030 -4.52 17.16 43.03
CA ASP A 1030 -3.37 16.54 43.70
C ASP A 1030 -2.26 17.57 43.97
N LEU A 1031 -2.01 18.43 42.97
CA LEU A 1031 -1.01 19.49 43.09
C LEU A 1031 -1.43 20.58 44.08
N ARG A 1032 -2.72 20.93 44.14
CA ARG A 1032 -3.24 21.90 45.13
C ARG A 1032 -3.00 21.45 46.56
N LEU A 1033 -3.07 20.15 46.82
CA LEU A 1033 -2.81 19.55 48.13
C LEU A 1033 -1.32 19.66 48.51
N ILE A 1034 -0.41 19.42 47.57
CA ILE A 1034 1.02 19.33 47.88
C ILE A 1034 1.80 20.66 47.77
N ILE A 1035 1.35 21.61 46.95
CA ILE A 1035 2.03 22.92 46.77
C ILE A 1035 2.26 23.65 48.11
N PRO A 1036 1.28 23.79 49.03
CA PRO A 1036 1.50 24.45 50.31
C PRO A 1036 2.52 23.72 51.20
N VAL A 1037 2.59 22.39 51.11
CA VAL A 1037 3.57 21.57 51.84
C VAL A 1037 4.99 21.86 51.35
N ILE A 1038 5.16 21.90 50.02
CA ILE A 1038 6.45 22.21 49.37
C ILE A 1038 6.93 23.61 49.74
N GLN A 1039 6.03 24.59 49.71
CA GLN A 1039 6.33 25.97 50.10
C GLN A 1039 6.76 26.08 51.57
N HIS A 1040 6.13 25.32 52.46
CA HIS A 1040 6.42 25.36 53.89
C HIS A 1040 7.77 24.74 54.24
N LEU A 1041 8.15 23.66 53.55
CA LEU A 1041 9.38 22.89 53.83
C LEU A 1041 10.53 23.23 52.87
N ALA A 1042 10.42 24.31 52.09
CA ALA A 1042 11.38 24.68 51.04
C ALA A 1042 12.84 24.81 51.55
N ASP A 1043 13.03 25.25 52.79
CA ASP A 1043 14.34 25.43 53.41
C ASP A 1043 14.78 24.22 54.28
N GLU A 1044 13.93 23.21 54.44
CA GLU A 1044 14.18 22.03 55.30
C GLU A 1044 14.62 20.79 54.51
N VAL A 1045 14.25 20.69 53.22
CA VAL A 1045 14.51 19.51 52.36
C VAL A 1045 14.91 19.90 50.94
N GLU A 1046 15.58 19.01 50.23
CA GLU A 1046 15.83 19.16 48.80
C GLU A 1046 14.69 18.52 47.99
N TRP A 1047 13.91 19.34 47.28
CA TRP A 1047 12.83 18.85 46.43
C TRP A 1047 13.34 18.32 45.08
N VAL A 1048 13.04 17.05 44.80
CA VAL A 1048 13.39 16.36 43.56
C VAL A 1048 12.10 15.98 42.83
N VAL A 1049 11.97 16.36 41.55
CA VAL A 1049 10.75 16.05 40.78
C VAL A 1049 11.10 15.31 39.51
N MET A 1050 10.40 14.21 39.25
CA MET A 1050 10.48 13.46 38.00
C MET A 1050 9.09 13.37 37.36
N GLY A 1051 8.96 13.93 36.14
CA GLY A 1051 7.69 14.00 35.40
C GLY A 1051 7.07 15.40 35.34
N ASP A 1052 5.77 15.44 35.08
CA ASP A 1052 5.02 16.68 34.85
C ASP A 1052 5.03 17.58 36.09
N HIS A 1053 5.27 18.88 35.88
CA HIS A 1053 5.31 19.88 36.95
C HIS A 1053 4.81 21.23 36.46
N THR A 1054 4.03 21.92 37.29
CA THR A 1054 3.51 23.27 37.00
C THR A 1054 4.59 24.34 37.20
N ASP A 1055 4.40 25.51 36.58
CA ASP A 1055 5.31 26.67 36.77
C ASP A 1055 5.45 27.07 38.24
N VAL A 1056 4.41 26.84 39.06
CA VAL A 1056 4.37 27.19 40.48
C VAL A 1056 5.39 26.38 41.29
N LEU A 1057 5.64 25.11 40.92
CA LEU A 1057 6.60 24.26 41.62
C LEU A 1057 8.06 24.62 41.26
N ARG A 1058 8.31 25.23 40.10
CA ARG A 1058 9.67 25.48 39.59
C ARG A 1058 10.55 26.31 40.53
N ALA A 1059 9.96 27.16 41.36
CA ALA A 1059 10.70 28.02 42.30
C ALA A 1059 11.29 27.26 43.50
N TYR A 1060 10.77 26.07 43.81
CA TYR A 1060 11.13 25.30 45.02
C TYR A 1060 11.89 24.00 44.70
N ILE A 1061 11.92 23.59 43.42
CA ILE A 1061 12.56 22.34 42.99
C ILE A 1061 14.08 22.53 42.87
N ARG A 1062 14.84 21.66 43.55
CA ARG A 1062 16.30 21.58 43.48
C ARG A 1062 16.76 20.85 42.23
N GLU A 1063 16.17 19.70 41.94
CA GLU A 1063 16.51 18.84 40.80
C GLU A 1063 15.26 18.38 40.06
N ARG A 1064 15.36 18.34 38.73
CA ARG A 1064 14.24 18.03 37.83
C ARG A 1064 14.67 17.05 36.77
N TYR A 1065 13.86 16.03 36.57
CA TYR A 1065 14.11 14.97 35.61
C TYR A 1065 12.90 14.77 34.72
N ALA A 1066 13.13 14.62 33.43
CA ALA A 1066 12.10 14.11 32.51
C ALA A 1066 11.89 12.62 32.78
N LEU A 1067 10.72 12.10 32.41
CA LEU A 1067 10.46 10.66 32.44
C LEU A 1067 11.28 9.99 31.34
N PRO A 1068 12.18 9.06 31.67
CA PRO A 1068 12.88 8.26 30.68
C PRO A 1068 11.94 7.19 30.09
N ASN A 1069 12.42 6.48 29.07
CA ASN A 1069 11.72 5.30 28.55
C ASN A 1069 11.62 4.17 29.60
N ALA A 1070 10.75 3.19 29.34
CA ALA A 1070 10.45 2.09 30.26
C ALA A 1070 11.67 1.27 30.72
N ASP A 1071 12.71 1.12 29.88
CA ASP A 1071 13.91 0.35 30.21
C ASP A 1071 14.84 1.09 31.17
N ALA A 1072 14.98 2.41 31.00
CA ALA A 1072 15.81 3.25 31.86
C ALA A 1072 15.07 3.72 33.12
N TYR A 1073 13.75 3.61 33.17
CA TYR A 1073 12.92 4.13 34.26
C TYR A 1073 13.27 3.57 35.66
N PRO A 1074 13.46 2.26 35.86
CA PRO A 1074 13.83 1.72 37.17
C PRO A 1074 15.15 2.29 37.69
N ALA A 1075 16.17 2.34 36.82
CA ALA A 1075 17.48 2.88 37.16
C ALA A 1075 17.43 4.39 37.42
N ALA A 1076 16.59 5.13 36.70
CA ALA A 1076 16.40 6.56 36.92
C ALA A 1076 15.76 6.84 38.29
N ILE A 1077 14.71 6.10 38.66
CA ILE A 1077 14.08 6.23 39.99
C ILE A 1077 15.08 5.89 41.10
N ALA A 1078 15.81 4.78 40.97
CA ALA A 1078 16.85 4.41 41.93
C ALA A 1078 17.95 5.49 42.02
N GLY A 1079 18.34 6.06 40.88
CA GLY A 1079 19.36 7.10 40.76
C GLY A 1079 18.98 8.46 41.34
N LEU A 1080 17.69 8.71 41.62
CA LEU A 1080 17.25 9.93 42.31
C LEU A 1080 17.80 10.03 43.74
N ASN A 1081 18.15 8.88 44.35
CA ASN A 1081 18.63 8.76 45.73
C ASN A 1081 17.71 9.50 46.72
N LEU A 1082 16.41 9.21 46.65
CA LEU A 1082 15.42 9.86 47.50
C LEU A 1082 15.49 9.35 48.94
N ASP A 1083 15.52 10.27 49.90
CA ASP A 1083 15.38 9.94 51.31
C ASP A 1083 13.92 9.62 51.67
N LEU A 1084 12.97 10.24 50.96
CA LEU A 1084 11.53 10.05 51.10
C LEU A 1084 10.83 10.36 49.76
N ALA A 1085 9.76 9.63 49.43
CA ALA A 1085 8.88 9.96 48.31
C ALA A 1085 7.44 10.27 48.75
N LEU A 1086 6.80 11.21 48.06
CA LEU A 1086 5.43 11.63 48.32
C LEU A 1086 4.51 11.19 47.17
N LEU A 1087 3.37 10.60 47.54
CA LEU A 1087 2.29 10.25 46.62
C LEU A 1087 0.99 10.95 47.04
N PRO A 1088 0.86 12.27 46.79
CA PRO A 1088 -0.38 12.99 47.04
C PRO A 1088 -1.48 12.52 46.08
N ALA A 1089 -2.69 12.44 46.60
CA ALA A 1089 -3.91 12.17 45.85
C ALA A 1089 -5.09 12.85 46.56
N ALA A 1090 -5.86 13.65 45.83
CA ALA A 1090 -7.13 14.19 46.34
C ALA A 1090 -8.16 13.05 46.50
N ASP A 1091 -9.02 13.13 47.52
CA ASP A 1091 -10.08 12.14 47.74
C ASP A 1091 -11.24 12.35 46.75
N ASN A 1092 -11.13 11.71 45.59
CA ASN A 1092 -12.11 11.77 44.50
C ASN A 1092 -12.22 10.40 43.81
N LEU A 1093 -13.24 10.24 42.96
CA LEU A 1093 -13.49 8.96 42.28
C LEU A 1093 -12.34 8.51 41.38
N PHE A 1094 -11.68 9.44 40.68
CA PHE A 1094 -10.54 9.12 39.80
C PHE A 1094 -9.39 8.49 40.59
N ASN A 1095 -8.96 9.16 41.66
CA ASN A 1095 -7.90 8.67 42.53
C ASN A 1095 -8.32 7.42 43.29
N ALA A 1096 -9.59 7.24 43.64
CA ALA A 1096 -10.06 6.01 44.26
C ALA A 1096 -9.97 4.79 43.30
N CYS A 1097 -10.03 5.02 41.99
CA CYS A 1097 -9.89 3.99 40.96
C CYS A 1097 -8.44 3.76 40.51
N LYS A 1098 -7.50 4.65 40.88
CA LYS A 1098 -6.09 4.66 40.43
C LYS A 1098 -5.33 3.43 40.93
N SER A 1099 -4.46 2.87 40.08
CA SER A 1099 -3.59 1.75 40.47
C SER A 1099 -2.47 2.18 41.43
N ASN A 1100 -1.93 1.25 42.22
CA ASN A 1100 -0.85 1.50 43.18
C ASN A 1100 0.56 1.37 42.57
N ILE A 1101 0.71 1.53 41.25
CA ILE A 1101 1.98 1.22 40.55
C ILE A 1101 3.16 2.09 41.02
N ASN A 1102 2.95 3.41 41.20
CA ASN A 1102 4.01 4.32 41.67
C ASN A 1102 4.53 3.92 43.06
N LEU A 1103 3.64 3.43 43.94
CA LEU A 1103 4.02 2.91 45.25
C LEU A 1103 4.91 1.68 45.12
N LEU A 1104 4.55 0.74 44.23
CA LEU A 1104 5.37 -0.44 43.99
C LEU A 1104 6.75 -0.06 43.45
N GLN A 1105 6.80 0.84 42.46
CA GLN A 1105 8.04 1.28 41.81
C GLN A 1105 9.00 1.90 42.84
N LEU A 1106 8.53 2.87 43.63
CA LEU A 1106 9.31 3.48 44.71
C LEU A 1106 9.73 2.47 45.79
N GLY A 1107 8.80 1.61 46.20
CA GLY A 1107 9.04 0.57 47.19
C GLY A 1107 10.11 -0.43 46.75
N SER A 1108 10.14 -0.82 45.47
CA SER A 1108 11.15 -1.75 44.93
C SER A 1108 12.59 -1.21 45.02
N CYS A 1109 12.75 0.12 44.98
CA CYS A 1109 14.02 0.82 45.18
C CYS A 1109 14.38 1.02 46.67
N GLY A 1110 13.50 0.63 47.60
CA GLY A 1110 13.68 0.85 49.05
C GLY A 1110 13.47 2.29 49.49
N VAL A 1111 12.69 3.07 48.71
CA VAL A 1111 12.36 4.45 49.08
C VAL A 1111 11.14 4.43 50.02
N PRO A 1112 11.21 5.01 51.23
CA PRO A 1112 10.03 5.13 52.09
C PRO A 1112 9.01 6.09 51.46
N VAL A 1113 7.73 5.81 51.68
CA VAL A 1113 6.62 6.53 51.02
C VAL A 1113 5.67 7.13 52.06
N VAL A 1114 5.35 8.41 51.88
CA VAL A 1114 4.22 9.09 52.51
C VAL A 1114 3.16 9.37 51.43
N CYS A 1115 1.91 8.96 51.66
CA CYS A 1115 0.83 9.09 50.68
C CYS A 1115 -0.47 9.59 51.32
N SER A 1116 -1.39 10.12 50.52
CA SER A 1116 -2.73 10.46 50.99
C SER A 1116 -3.46 9.21 51.52
N ASP A 1117 -4.29 9.37 52.55
CA ASP A 1117 -5.19 8.32 53.03
C ASP A 1117 -6.43 8.22 52.12
N VAL A 1118 -6.23 7.68 50.91
CA VAL A 1118 -7.26 7.43 49.90
C VAL A 1118 -7.30 5.95 49.52
N ARG A 1119 -8.44 5.50 48.97
CA ARG A 1119 -8.69 4.08 48.63
C ARG A 1119 -7.63 3.43 47.73
N ALA A 1120 -6.98 4.18 46.83
CA ALA A 1120 -5.93 3.63 45.97
C ALA A 1120 -4.69 3.13 46.73
N TYR A 1121 -4.44 3.64 47.92
CA TYR A 1121 -3.31 3.24 48.76
C TYR A 1121 -3.73 2.36 49.95
N GLU A 1122 -4.99 1.93 50.01
CA GLU A 1122 -5.44 0.90 50.94
C GLU A 1122 -4.90 -0.45 50.49
N GLY A 1123 -4.20 -1.17 51.39
CA GLY A 1123 -3.63 -2.45 51.04
C GLY A 1123 -2.63 -3.00 52.05
N PRO A 1124 -1.95 -4.11 51.70
CA PRO A 1124 -1.02 -4.80 52.60
C PRO A 1124 0.36 -4.14 52.71
N PHE A 1125 0.69 -3.18 51.84
CA PHE A 1125 1.97 -2.49 51.81
C PHE A 1125 2.03 -1.42 52.92
N GLN A 1126 3.09 -1.47 53.72
CA GLN A 1126 3.26 -0.56 54.84
C GLN A 1126 3.86 0.76 54.37
N VAL A 1127 3.02 1.79 54.37
CA VAL A 1127 3.36 3.18 54.01
C VAL A 1127 2.77 4.13 55.04
N THR A 1128 3.29 5.35 55.11
CA THR A 1128 2.75 6.38 56.01
C THR A 1128 1.60 7.10 55.31
N ARG A 1129 0.36 6.79 55.71
CA ARG A 1129 -0.84 7.45 55.17
C ARG A 1129 -1.20 8.69 55.98
N VAL A 1130 -1.53 9.78 55.31
CA VAL A 1130 -1.86 11.06 55.95
C VAL A 1130 -3.20 11.60 55.48
N ALA A 1131 -3.94 12.19 56.43
CA ALA A 1131 -5.17 12.92 56.13
C ALA A 1131 -4.87 14.16 55.27
N ASP A 1132 -5.85 14.62 54.51
CA ASP A 1132 -5.77 15.81 53.65
C ASP A 1132 -5.74 17.11 54.48
N SER A 1133 -4.60 17.36 55.13
CA SER A 1133 -4.33 18.58 55.88
C SER A 1133 -2.84 18.92 55.84
N LEU A 1134 -2.54 20.21 55.73
CA LEU A 1134 -1.16 20.71 55.67
C LEU A 1134 -0.31 20.24 56.87
N SER A 1135 -0.86 20.27 58.09
CA SER A 1135 -0.15 19.84 59.30
C SER A 1135 0.20 18.36 59.29
N ALA A 1136 -0.73 17.49 58.85
CA ALA A 1136 -0.47 16.05 58.81
C ALA A 1136 0.64 15.69 57.83
N TRP A 1137 0.67 16.33 56.65
CA TRP A 1137 1.75 16.16 55.67
C TRP A 1137 3.10 16.63 56.22
N ILE A 1138 3.15 17.82 56.85
CA ILE A 1138 4.38 18.36 57.43
C ILE A 1138 4.92 17.45 58.54
N ASP A 1139 4.05 17.01 59.46
CA ASP A 1139 4.44 16.16 60.59
C ASP A 1139 4.96 14.80 60.11
N ALA A 1140 4.31 14.20 59.11
CA ALA A 1140 4.76 12.94 58.52
C ALA A 1140 6.09 13.09 57.76
N ILE A 1141 6.28 14.16 57.00
CA ILE A 1141 7.55 14.41 56.31
C ILE A 1141 8.66 14.59 57.34
N ARG A 1142 8.46 15.41 58.38
CA ARG A 1142 9.45 15.63 59.44
C ARG A 1142 9.78 14.35 60.22
N LEU A 1143 8.80 13.47 60.46
CA LEU A 1143 9.04 12.17 61.09
C LEU A 1143 10.06 11.35 60.31
N HIS A 1144 9.96 11.32 58.98
CA HIS A 1144 10.89 10.58 58.13
C HIS A 1144 12.22 11.31 57.90
N THR A 1145 12.21 12.65 57.81
CA THR A 1145 13.42 13.42 57.51
C THR A 1145 14.29 13.70 58.74
N GLN A 1146 13.72 13.68 59.95
CA GLN A 1146 14.44 13.88 61.21
C GLN A 1146 14.92 12.57 61.86
N ASP A 1147 14.36 11.41 61.47
CA ASP A 1147 14.81 10.08 61.88
C ASP A 1147 15.21 9.21 60.67
N PRO A 1148 16.46 9.34 60.19
CA PRO A 1148 16.94 8.58 59.03
C PRO A 1148 16.94 7.06 59.24
N ALA A 1149 17.03 6.58 60.49
CA ALA A 1149 17.02 5.16 60.80
C ALA A 1149 15.61 4.59 60.62
N PHE A 1150 14.60 5.30 61.11
CA PHE A 1150 13.19 4.97 60.89
C PHE A 1150 12.81 4.99 59.40
N ALA A 1151 13.24 6.01 58.65
CA ALA A 1151 12.99 6.11 57.21
C ALA A 1151 13.64 4.96 56.43
N THR A 1152 14.89 4.60 56.76
CA THR A 1152 15.60 3.47 56.15
C THR A 1152 14.86 2.15 56.41
N LEU A 1153 14.51 1.88 57.67
CA LEU A 1153 13.78 0.65 58.03
C LEU A 1153 12.41 0.57 57.34
N SER A 1154 11.72 1.70 57.23
CA SER A 1154 10.43 1.80 56.54
C SER A 1154 10.57 1.48 55.04
N GLY A 1155 11.60 2.04 54.38
CA GLY A 1155 11.92 1.75 52.98
C GLY A 1155 12.31 0.29 52.75
N ASP A 1156 13.18 -0.27 53.59
CA ASP A 1156 13.61 -1.67 53.51
C ASP A 1156 12.43 -2.64 53.67
N ARG A 1157 11.54 -2.37 54.64
CA ARG A 1157 10.35 -3.19 54.88
C ARG A 1157 9.36 -3.11 53.71
N LEU A 1158 9.13 -1.91 53.16
CA LEU A 1158 8.30 -1.74 51.98
C LEU A 1158 8.88 -2.52 50.80
N ARG A 1159 10.20 -2.46 50.60
CA ARG A 1159 10.90 -3.22 49.56
C ARG A 1159 10.72 -4.72 49.70
N GLU A 1160 10.90 -5.28 50.89
CA GLU A 1160 10.68 -6.70 51.14
C GLU A 1160 9.25 -7.13 50.79
N GLN A 1161 8.26 -6.32 51.13
CA GLN A 1161 6.86 -6.58 50.78
C GLN A 1161 6.61 -6.49 49.27
N VAL A 1162 7.15 -5.47 48.59
CA VAL A 1162 7.00 -5.33 47.13
C VAL A 1162 7.66 -6.49 46.40
N LEU A 1163 8.88 -6.88 46.78
CA LEU A 1163 9.58 -8.00 46.15
C LEU A 1163 8.88 -9.35 46.34
N ARG A 1164 8.15 -9.51 47.45
CA ARG A 1164 7.38 -10.74 47.72
C ARG A 1164 6.01 -10.75 47.04
N ASP A 1165 5.24 -9.67 47.15
CA ASP A 1165 3.81 -9.65 46.84
C ASP A 1165 3.43 -8.70 45.68
N GLY A 1166 4.36 -7.86 45.23
CA GLY A 1166 4.16 -6.82 44.21
C GLY A 1166 4.78 -7.14 42.85
N MET A 1167 5.48 -8.26 42.72
CA MET A 1167 6.20 -8.65 41.50
C MET A 1167 5.34 -9.51 40.56
N LEU A 1168 5.65 -9.46 39.26
CA LEU A 1168 5.09 -10.33 38.22
C LEU A 1168 5.87 -11.65 38.20
N ASP A 1169 5.67 -12.46 39.23
CA ASP A 1169 6.23 -13.80 39.32
C ASP A 1169 5.43 -14.82 38.45
N ASP A 1170 5.84 -16.09 38.48
CA ASP A 1170 5.21 -17.12 37.63
C ASP A 1170 3.72 -17.37 37.98
N ALA A 1171 3.36 -17.23 39.26
CA ALA A 1171 1.97 -17.39 39.73
C ALA A 1171 1.09 -16.22 39.27
N ALA A 1172 1.60 -14.98 39.35
CA ALA A 1172 0.96 -13.81 38.80
C ALA A 1172 0.82 -13.93 37.26
N LEU A 1173 1.86 -14.42 36.58
CA LEU A 1173 1.83 -14.65 35.14
C LEU A 1173 0.79 -15.71 34.73
N GLN A 1174 0.64 -16.79 35.50
CA GLN A 1174 -0.40 -17.80 35.30
C GLN A 1174 -1.81 -17.22 35.50
N SER A 1175 -1.97 -16.28 36.44
CA SER A 1175 -3.23 -15.59 36.67
C SER A 1175 -3.61 -14.69 35.49
N TRP A 1176 -2.63 -13.96 34.93
CA TRP A 1176 -2.80 -13.19 33.69
C TRP A 1176 -3.16 -14.07 32.50
N GLN A 1177 -2.44 -15.18 32.29
CA GLN A 1177 -2.76 -16.15 31.26
C GLN A 1177 -4.20 -16.65 31.37
N SER A 1178 -4.62 -17.04 32.57
CA SER A 1178 -5.96 -17.56 32.82
C SER A 1178 -7.04 -16.51 32.59
N ALA A 1179 -6.72 -15.23 32.78
CA ALA A 1179 -7.67 -14.13 32.57
C ALA A 1179 -7.79 -13.72 31.10
N TRP A 1180 -6.72 -13.81 30.31
CA TRP A 1180 -6.79 -13.55 28.89
C TRP A 1180 -7.39 -14.71 28.11
N LEU A 1181 -7.12 -15.95 28.51
CA LEU A 1181 -7.55 -17.13 27.77
C LEU A 1181 -8.91 -17.66 28.28
N ARG A 1182 -9.57 -18.42 27.40
CA ARG A 1182 -10.84 -19.11 27.69
C ARG A 1182 -10.66 -20.29 28.63
#